data_AF-A0A532US10-F1
#
_entry.id   AF-A0A532US10-F1
#
_cell.length_a   1.000
_cell.length_b   1.000
_cell.length_c   1.000
_cell.angle_alpha   90.00
_cell.angle_beta   90.00
_cell.angle_gamma   90.00
#
_symmetry.space_group_name_H-M   'P 1'
#
loop_
_entity.id
_entity.type
_entity.pdbx_description
1 polymer ?
#
loop_
_entity_poly.entity_id
_entity_poly.type
_entity_poly.pdbx_seq_one_letter_code
_entity_poly.pdbx_strand_id
1 'polypeptide(L)'
;MGSLPSHSKSVRLLKICSVVIVILDFYSSTHFAAAQTTTFAGNPSGCLACHKGIEPIMDPDSEMMQAIKVFAEMTDDPVGCTVCHGGDPTAATKEQAHLGKAFYPDPGSPWINALTCGQCHEELVKAQWNSLMMTEAGKIQGATWAFGSLEGYDHRWANYDANNPGEREKSLVTEDYCAYMDRLKIAEPQVFPDKMTSVPDAPTDMAHLADHPEQAVFTYLRGDCLRCHLAVKGRQRRGDYRGMGCSACHIPYGNEGFYEGGDEAIPKDEAGHMLVHSIQATREAKVTVNDKQYSGIPVETCNSCHDRGKRIGVSYQGLMESAYTSPFTEGGGGQIGLHTKHYIAMKEDVHYRKGMFCQDCHTSVDVHGDGYLAGTNLAQVEIECADCHGTPQAYPWELPLGYGDEFAQTSDGTARGVARKLPAALHRGTGYRNDEGYLRTARGNPFTNVVRKGNTVIVHTAAGKDIELKPLKLSLDQNELELEAKVAMDNVELHMTRAECYSCHSSWAPQCYGCHVKIDYSDGKKSFDWIAAGHQHKDDNSAADAGEADYETFMPGEIKEMRSYLRWETPALAINGEGRVTPVMPGCQVSATVIGADGETILQNHIFRTLPESEGSGAKGQLGIDMSPVQPHTVGQARPCHSCHLSEKALGYGIEGGRLNREPNEAVIVDLMTADAQVLPTGVQTQIEAIPGLTADWSRFVTEDGKQLQTVGSHFSLSRPLNNEERQHIDRQGVCLACHKEIPDGTLATGFLHHVAKYAGQLPKTPKKHNSMIHKILMIAAWGQLLTVVTGTLAGLACCVWFFRIRRRRHGRPRENVA
;
A
#
# COMPACT_ATOMS: atom_id res chain seq x y z
N MET A 1 -37.29 -11.91 -52.84
CA MET A 1 -37.77 -10.57 -53.26
C MET A 1 -37.06 -9.56 -52.37
N GLY A 2 -36.19 -8.64 -52.81
CA GLY A 2 -35.76 -8.34 -54.18
C GLY A 2 -35.88 -6.84 -54.49
N SER A 3 -34.84 -6.05 -54.16
CA SER A 3 -34.42 -4.90 -54.98
C SER A 3 -32.95 -4.50 -54.68
N LEU A 4 -32.14 -4.60 -55.73
CA LEU A 4 -30.78 -4.02 -55.94
C LEU A 4 -30.97 -2.75 -56.83
N PRO A 5 -29.96 -2.00 -57.38
CA PRO A 5 -28.57 -2.42 -57.69
C PRO A 5 -27.40 -1.38 -57.75
N SER A 6 -26.20 -1.92 -58.00
CA SER A 6 -25.04 -1.32 -58.75
C SER A 6 -24.19 -0.24 -58.04
N HIS A 7 -22.88 -0.09 -58.30
CA HIS A 7 -22.09 -0.42 -59.50
C HIS A 7 -20.72 -1.12 -59.25
N SER A 8 -20.19 -1.72 -60.31
CA SER A 8 -18.90 -2.44 -60.41
C SER A 8 -17.75 -1.58 -60.99
N LYS A 9 -16.50 -2.08 -60.89
CA LYS A 9 -15.60 -2.21 -62.07
C LYS A 9 -14.31 -3.05 -61.85
N SER A 10 -14.37 -4.23 -62.46
CA SER A 10 -13.39 -5.02 -63.25
C SER A 10 -11.89 -4.70 -63.31
N VAL A 11 -11.13 -5.81 -63.41
CA VAL A 11 -9.68 -6.02 -63.60
C VAL A 11 -9.16 -5.82 -65.04
N ARG A 12 -7.90 -5.36 -65.21
CA ARG A 12 -6.90 -5.70 -66.26
C ARG A 12 -5.49 -5.46 -65.64
N LEU A 13 -4.52 -6.38 -65.45
CA LEU A 13 -3.97 -7.55 -66.16
C LEU A 13 -2.84 -7.19 -67.18
N LEU A 14 -1.74 -7.98 -67.18
CA LEU A 14 -0.46 -7.92 -67.95
C LEU A 14 0.61 -6.96 -67.34
N LYS A 15 1.86 -7.35 -67.00
CA LYS A 15 2.91 -8.28 -67.54
C LYS A 15 3.88 -8.72 -66.38
N ILE A 16 4.79 -9.72 -66.39
CA ILE A 16 5.23 -10.79 -67.34
C ILE A 16 6.02 -11.93 -66.61
N CYS A 17 6.04 -13.15 -67.21
CA CYS A 17 7.01 -14.28 -67.11
C CYS A 17 7.43 -15.01 -65.80
N SER A 18 7.80 -16.27 -66.02
CA SER A 18 8.07 -17.35 -65.08
C SER A 18 9.56 -17.70 -64.94
N VAL A 19 9.95 -18.18 -63.74
CA VAL A 19 10.92 -19.27 -63.45
C VAL A 19 12.39 -19.10 -63.87
N VAL A 20 13.31 -19.16 -62.88
CA VAL A 20 14.34 -20.22 -62.69
C VAL A 20 14.95 -20.08 -61.27
N ILE A 21 15.36 -21.20 -60.66
CA ILE A 21 15.94 -21.34 -59.32
C ILE A 21 17.46 -21.13 -59.34
N VAL A 22 18.02 -20.36 -58.39
CA VAL A 22 19.38 -20.57 -57.83
C VAL A 22 19.37 -20.25 -56.32
N ILE A 23 20.20 -20.96 -55.57
CA ILE A 23 20.30 -21.02 -54.09
C ILE A 23 21.26 -19.93 -53.59
N LEU A 24 21.00 -19.34 -52.40
CA LEU A 24 21.93 -19.15 -51.25
C LEU A 24 21.50 -18.02 -50.30
N ASP A 25 21.54 -18.36 -49.01
CA ASP A 25 21.83 -17.54 -47.82
C ASP A 25 21.59 -16.03 -47.84
N PHE A 26 20.62 -15.55 -47.03
CA PHE A 26 20.84 -14.85 -45.76
C PHE A 26 19.49 -14.36 -45.19
N TYR A 27 19.39 -14.21 -43.85
CA TYR A 27 18.25 -13.69 -43.09
C TYR A 27 16.94 -14.51 -43.00
N SER A 28 16.93 -15.50 -42.09
CA SER A 28 15.71 -15.82 -41.31
C SER A 28 16.04 -16.45 -39.94
N SER A 29 16.72 -15.69 -39.06
CA SER A 29 16.95 -16.08 -37.66
C SER A 29 15.92 -15.44 -36.71
N THR A 30 14.64 -15.69 -36.96
CA THR A 30 13.58 -15.56 -35.95
C THR A 30 13.24 -16.96 -35.44
N HIS A 31 14.05 -17.46 -34.50
CA HIS A 31 13.68 -18.65 -33.74
C HIS A 31 12.52 -18.30 -32.81
N PHE A 32 11.30 -18.58 -33.26
CA PHE A 32 10.26 -19.00 -32.33
C PHE A 32 10.68 -20.37 -31.79
N ALA A 33 11.39 -20.36 -30.67
CA ALA A 33 11.54 -21.57 -29.87
C ALA A 33 10.14 -21.94 -29.37
N ALA A 34 9.63 -23.10 -29.81
CA ALA A 34 8.51 -23.71 -29.12
C ALA A 34 8.96 -23.99 -27.68
N ALA A 35 8.12 -23.67 -26.70
CA ALA A 35 8.40 -23.99 -25.31
C ALA A 35 8.47 -25.51 -25.16
N GLN A 36 9.69 -26.06 -25.12
CA GLN A 36 9.88 -27.45 -24.73
C GLN A 36 9.65 -27.52 -23.22
N THR A 37 8.64 -28.28 -22.80
CA THR A 37 8.53 -28.73 -21.41
C THR A 37 9.79 -29.54 -21.09
N THR A 38 10.63 -28.99 -20.23
CA THR A 38 11.91 -29.58 -19.81
C THR A 38 11.65 -30.74 -18.85
N THR A 39 11.29 -31.90 -19.39
CA THR A 39 11.18 -33.12 -18.60
C THR A 39 12.55 -33.67 -18.22
N PHE A 40 12.64 -34.34 -17.07
CA PHE A 40 13.87 -35.01 -16.64
C PHE A 40 14.29 -36.08 -17.67
N ALA A 41 15.52 -35.96 -18.18
CA ALA A 41 16.04 -36.85 -19.22
C ALA A 41 16.58 -38.17 -18.62
N GLY A 42 15.88 -39.29 -18.85
CA GLY A 42 16.34 -40.62 -18.45
C GLY A 42 15.20 -41.64 -18.32
N ASN A 43 15.55 -42.85 -17.85
CA ASN A 43 14.54 -43.77 -17.33
C ASN A 43 14.15 -43.31 -15.91
N PRO A 44 12.86 -43.29 -15.54
CA PRO A 44 12.44 -42.86 -14.21
C PRO A 44 12.93 -43.84 -13.13
N SER A 45 13.60 -43.29 -12.11
CA SER A 45 14.13 -44.00 -10.94
C SER A 45 14.02 -43.13 -9.69
N GLY A 46 14.07 -43.73 -8.50
CA GLY A 46 13.84 -43.02 -7.23
C GLY A 46 12.49 -42.32 -7.21
N CYS A 47 12.43 -41.08 -6.72
CA CYS A 47 11.19 -40.30 -6.64
C CYS A 47 10.44 -40.20 -7.99
N LEU A 48 11.16 -40.06 -9.10
CA LEU A 48 10.59 -39.98 -10.46
C LEU A 48 9.90 -41.28 -10.94
N ALA A 49 10.10 -42.41 -10.27
CA ALA A 49 9.37 -43.64 -10.56
C ALA A 49 7.87 -43.53 -10.20
N CYS A 50 7.55 -42.71 -9.21
CA CYS A 50 6.19 -42.39 -8.78
C CYS A 50 5.73 -41.03 -9.33
N HIS A 51 6.58 -40.00 -9.24
CA HIS A 51 6.30 -38.62 -9.67
C HIS A 51 6.61 -38.42 -11.16
N LYS A 52 5.91 -39.16 -12.02
CA LYS A 52 6.13 -39.12 -13.47
C LYS A 52 5.53 -37.84 -14.05
N GLY A 53 6.34 -37.11 -14.81
CA GLY A 53 5.90 -35.88 -15.46
C GLY A 53 6.00 -34.62 -14.58
N ILE A 54 6.45 -34.75 -13.33
CA ILE A 54 6.74 -33.59 -12.46
C ILE A 54 7.74 -32.63 -13.13
N GLU A 55 7.48 -31.34 -13.03
CA GLU A 55 8.37 -30.31 -13.55
C GLU A 55 9.67 -30.21 -12.73
N PRO A 56 10.81 -29.85 -13.34
CA PRO A 56 11.97 -29.42 -12.59
C PRO A 56 11.65 -28.09 -11.89
N ILE A 57 11.96 -28.00 -10.59
CA ILE A 57 11.61 -26.86 -9.74
C ILE A 57 12.17 -25.52 -10.26
N MET A 58 13.30 -25.59 -10.97
CA MET A 58 14.00 -24.50 -11.65
C MET A 58 14.54 -25.01 -13.00
N ASP A 59 14.94 -24.09 -13.87
CA ASP A 59 15.64 -24.45 -15.12
C ASP A 59 16.85 -25.38 -14.81
N PRO A 60 16.95 -26.58 -15.43
CA PRO A 60 18.04 -27.53 -15.20
C PRO A 60 19.45 -26.97 -15.37
N ASP A 61 19.63 -25.91 -16.17
CA ASP A 61 20.91 -25.25 -16.45
C ASP A 61 21.14 -24.00 -15.57
N SER A 62 20.18 -23.62 -14.73
CA SER A 62 20.34 -22.49 -13.78
C SER A 62 21.40 -22.76 -12.71
N GLU A 63 22.09 -21.69 -12.27
CA GLU A 63 23.09 -21.78 -11.19
C GLU A 63 22.52 -22.39 -9.90
N MET A 64 21.26 -22.08 -9.57
CA MET A 64 20.54 -22.68 -8.44
C MET A 64 20.37 -24.19 -8.60
N MET A 65 19.93 -24.68 -9.76
CA MET A 65 19.73 -26.12 -9.96
C MET A 65 21.07 -26.87 -10.03
N GLN A 66 22.14 -26.23 -10.52
CA GLN A 66 23.49 -26.78 -10.47
C GLN A 66 24.01 -26.86 -9.03
N ALA A 67 23.74 -25.84 -8.19
CA ALA A 67 24.06 -25.91 -6.76
C ALA A 67 23.28 -27.03 -6.04
N ILE A 68 21.97 -27.17 -6.31
CA ILE A 68 21.14 -28.26 -5.75
C ILE A 68 21.74 -29.64 -6.11
N LYS A 69 22.18 -29.84 -7.35
CA LYS A 69 22.85 -31.09 -7.78
C LYS A 69 24.14 -31.37 -6.98
N VAL A 70 24.91 -30.35 -6.60
CA VAL A 70 26.11 -30.52 -5.76
C VAL A 70 25.75 -30.92 -4.32
N PHE A 71 24.66 -30.40 -3.75
CA PHE A 71 24.14 -30.92 -2.46
C PHE A 71 23.62 -32.36 -2.61
N ALA A 72 23.02 -32.68 -3.76
CA ALA A 72 22.51 -34.02 -4.08
C ALA A 72 23.60 -35.08 -4.28
N GLU A 73 24.85 -34.70 -4.56
CA GLU A 73 26.00 -35.64 -4.55
C GLU A 73 26.24 -36.28 -3.16
N MET A 74 25.65 -35.72 -2.11
CA MET A 74 25.71 -36.22 -0.73
C MET A 74 24.51 -37.10 -0.34
N THR A 75 23.58 -37.38 -1.27
CA THR A 75 22.39 -38.22 -1.06
C THR A 75 22.27 -39.30 -2.13
N ASP A 76 21.45 -40.33 -1.88
CA ASP A 76 21.11 -41.35 -2.89
C ASP A 76 20.05 -40.86 -3.92
N ASP A 77 19.93 -39.54 -4.11
CA ASP A 77 19.00 -38.90 -5.04
C ASP A 77 19.74 -37.95 -6.01
N PRO A 78 20.22 -38.43 -7.18
CA PRO A 78 20.93 -37.60 -8.14
C PRO A 78 20.08 -36.52 -8.83
N VAL A 79 18.76 -36.48 -8.56
CA VAL A 79 17.86 -35.41 -9.05
C VAL A 79 17.78 -34.26 -8.04
N GLY A 80 18.00 -34.53 -6.75
CA GLY A 80 18.06 -33.54 -5.69
C GLY A 80 16.71 -33.17 -5.07
N CYS A 81 15.64 -33.95 -5.29
CA CYS A 81 14.37 -33.82 -4.58
C CYS A 81 14.59 -33.86 -3.06
N THR A 82 15.43 -34.78 -2.56
CA THR A 82 15.69 -34.94 -1.12
C THR A 82 16.45 -33.75 -0.50
N VAL A 83 17.09 -32.89 -1.29
CA VAL A 83 17.78 -31.68 -0.78
C VAL A 83 16.79 -30.70 -0.18
N CYS A 84 15.58 -30.62 -0.75
CA CYS A 84 14.49 -29.78 -0.23
C CYS A 84 13.44 -30.60 0.52
N HIS A 85 13.02 -31.75 0.00
CA HIS A 85 11.92 -32.54 0.56
C HIS A 85 12.36 -33.61 1.57
N GLY A 86 13.65 -33.91 1.70
CA GLY A 86 14.12 -35.06 2.48
C GLY A 86 13.51 -36.38 2.00
N GLY A 87 13.18 -37.27 2.94
CA GLY A 87 12.63 -38.60 2.66
C GLY A 87 13.69 -39.64 2.29
N ASP A 88 13.23 -40.84 1.88
CA ASP A 88 14.08 -41.93 1.38
C ASP A 88 13.88 -42.12 -0.14
N PRO A 89 14.86 -41.73 -0.98
CA PRO A 89 14.76 -41.84 -2.44
C PRO A 89 14.94 -43.28 -2.96
N THR A 90 15.36 -44.21 -2.09
CA THR A 90 15.60 -45.62 -2.42
C THR A 90 14.39 -46.51 -2.11
N ALA A 91 13.42 -45.98 -1.36
CA ALA A 91 12.24 -46.69 -0.91
C ALA A 91 11.30 -47.11 -2.06
N ALA A 92 10.66 -48.27 -1.89
CA ALA A 92 9.79 -48.87 -2.91
C ALA A 92 8.30 -48.57 -2.75
N THR A 93 7.87 -47.91 -1.65
CA THR A 93 6.47 -47.54 -1.41
C THR A 93 6.35 -46.08 -0.97
N LYS A 94 5.18 -45.47 -1.21
CA LYS A 94 4.87 -44.07 -0.83
C LYS A 94 5.08 -43.82 0.65
N GLU A 95 4.70 -44.78 1.49
CA GLU A 95 4.72 -44.68 2.95
C GLU A 95 6.14 -44.75 3.51
N GLN A 96 7.05 -45.44 2.81
CA GLN A 96 8.46 -45.55 3.17
C GLN A 96 9.25 -44.33 2.67
N ALA A 97 9.01 -43.89 1.43
CA ALA A 97 9.68 -42.73 0.84
C ALA A 97 9.36 -41.43 1.61
N HIS A 98 8.11 -41.28 2.05
CA HIS A 98 7.61 -40.09 2.74
C HIS A 98 7.45 -40.31 4.26
N LEU A 99 8.32 -41.12 4.88
CA LEU A 99 8.14 -41.56 6.26
C LEU A 99 8.59 -40.50 7.30
N GLY A 100 7.61 -39.86 7.95
CA GLY A 100 7.80 -39.10 9.19
C GLY A 100 8.63 -37.82 9.02
N LYS A 101 9.26 -37.38 10.12
CA LYS A 101 9.96 -36.09 10.28
C LYS A 101 11.12 -35.82 9.30
N ALA A 102 11.54 -36.85 8.55
CA ALA A 102 12.57 -36.73 7.54
C ALA A 102 12.01 -36.24 6.19
N PHE A 103 10.69 -36.26 5.98
CA PHE A 103 10.04 -35.78 4.77
C PHE A 103 9.35 -34.43 5.00
N TYR A 104 9.44 -33.55 4.01
CA TYR A 104 8.99 -32.16 4.07
C TYR A 104 8.02 -31.86 2.91
N PRO A 105 6.70 -31.97 3.11
CA PRO A 105 5.68 -31.68 2.08
C PRO A 105 5.71 -30.22 1.59
N ASP A 106 5.94 -29.27 2.51
CA ASP A 106 6.13 -27.84 2.19
C ASP A 106 7.52 -27.38 2.67
N PRO A 107 8.56 -27.54 1.85
CA PRO A 107 9.94 -27.26 2.26
C PRO A 107 10.21 -25.79 2.55
N GLY A 108 9.34 -24.86 2.13
CA GLY A 108 9.47 -23.44 2.43
C GLY A 108 8.91 -23.02 3.80
N SER A 109 8.24 -23.91 4.52
CA SER A 109 7.66 -23.67 5.85
C SER A 109 8.71 -23.15 6.85
N PRO A 110 8.43 -22.07 7.62
CA PRO A 110 9.42 -21.46 8.52
C PRO A 110 9.82 -22.38 9.68
N TRP A 111 9.03 -23.43 9.95
CA TRP A 111 9.28 -24.43 10.98
C TRP A 111 10.40 -25.42 10.60
N ILE A 112 10.71 -25.54 9.30
CA ILE A 112 11.74 -26.45 8.77
C ILE A 112 12.70 -25.79 7.78
N ASN A 113 12.46 -24.57 7.32
CA ASN A 113 13.22 -23.98 6.21
C ASN A 113 14.71 -23.74 6.52
N ALA A 114 15.11 -23.72 7.80
CA ALA A 114 16.51 -23.77 8.20
C ALA A 114 17.25 -25.04 7.70
N LEU A 115 16.53 -26.15 7.53
CA LEU A 115 17.03 -27.42 7.01
C LEU A 115 16.94 -27.52 5.47
N THR A 116 16.28 -26.58 4.79
CA THR A 116 16.03 -26.63 3.34
C THR A 116 16.60 -25.37 2.67
N CYS A 117 15.83 -24.28 2.56
CA CYS A 117 16.23 -22.99 2.01
C CYS A 117 17.47 -22.42 2.72
N GLY A 118 17.55 -22.61 4.05
CA GLY A 118 18.62 -22.14 4.92
C GLY A 118 19.99 -22.75 4.66
N GLN A 119 20.06 -23.90 3.96
CA GLN A 119 21.34 -24.47 3.48
C GLN A 119 22.08 -23.50 2.55
N CYS A 120 21.35 -22.63 1.84
CA CYS A 120 21.90 -21.58 0.97
C CYS A 120 21.57 -20.16 1.48
N HIS A 121 20.37 -19.94 2.01
CA HIS A 121 19.77 -18.63 2.34
C HIS A 121 19.59 -18.41 3.85
N GLU A 122 20.57 -18.82 4.65
CA GLU A 122 20.57 -18.70 6.11
C GLU A 122 20.22 -17.28 6.59
N GLU A 123 20.70 -16.24 5.89
CA GLU A 123 20.44 -14.85 6.25
C GLU A 123 18.97 -14.44 6.10
N LEU A 124 18.30 -14.92 5.04
CA LEU A 124 16.87 -14.62 4.78
C LEU A 124 15.97 -15.45 5.70
N VAL A 125 16.32 -16.71 5.97
CA VAL A 125 15.60 -17.56 6.92
C VAL A 125 15.62 -16.96 8.34
N LYS A 126 16.76 -16.40 8.77
CA LYS A 126 16.84 -15.66 10.04
C LYS A 126 16.03 -14.37 10.00
N ALA A 127 16.13 -13.59 8.91
CA ALA A 127 15.45 -12.30 8.80
C ALA A 127 13.92 -12.43 8.80
N GLN A 128 13.39 -13.49 8.17
CA GLN A 128 11.97 -13.78 8.06
C GLN A 128 11.24 -13.74 9.41
N TRP A 129 11.84 -14.26 10.47
CA TRP A 129 11.21 -14.34 11.79
C TRP A 129 10.91 -12.97 12.44
N ASN A 130 11.66 -11.93 12.06
CA ASN A 130 11.45 -10.55 12.52
C ASN A 130 10.69 -9.68 11.49
N SER A 131 10.39 -10.20 10.29
CA SER A 131 9.62 -9.48 9.26
C SER A 131 8.17 -9.21 9.68
N LEU A 132 7.57 -8.14 9.16
CA LEU A 132 6.16 -7.81 9.42
C LEU A 132 5.17 -8.86 8.91
N MET A 133 5.55 -9.62 7.87
CA MET A 133 4.76 -10.75 7.36
C MET A 133 4.79 -11.95 8.34
N MET A 134 5.75 -12.01 9.26
CA MET A 134 5.75 -12.97 10.35
C MET A 134 5.10 -12.41 11.62
N THR A 135 5.50 -11.20 12.04
CA THR A 135 5.10 -10.64 13.34
C THR A 135 3.68 -10.08 13.36
N GLU A 136 3.23 -9.51 12.23
CA GLU A 136 1.98 -8.75 12.07
C GLU A 136 1.76 -7.64 13.12
N ALA A 137 2.84 -7.15 13.74
CA ALA A 137 2.81 -6.26 14.92
C ALA A 137 1.91 -5.04 14.75
N GLY A 138 1.92 -4.38 13.59
CA GLY A 138 1.10 -3.19 13.33
C GLY A 138 -0.40 -3.50 13.21
N LYS A 139 -0.76 -4.73 12.81
CA LYS A 139 -2.15 -5.20 12.81
C LYS A 139 -2.62 -5.49 14.23
N ILE A 140 -1.74 -6.08 15.06
CA ILE A 140 -2.00 -6.34 16.48
C ILE A 140 -2.18 -5.01 17.21
N GLN A 141 -1.21 -4.09 17.14
CA GLN A 141 -1.28 -2.77 17.78
C GLN A 141 -2.49 -1.95 17.33
N GLY A 142 -2.82 -1.93 16.03
CA GLY A 142 -4.00 -1.22 15.53
C GLY A 142 -5.32 -1.78 16.07
N ALA A 143 -5.42 -3.10 16.28
CA ALA A 143 -6.60 -3.72 16.88
C ALA A 143 -6.66 -3.51 18.40
N THR A 144 -5.54 -3.65 19.11
CA THR A 144 -5.45 -3.44 20.55
C THR A 144 -5.57 -1.96 20.93
N TRP A 145 -5.28 -1.05 20.00
CA TRP A 145 -5.65 0.36 20.06
C TRP A 145 -7.16 0.55 20.06
N ALA A 146 -7.86 -0.04 19.09
CA ALA A 146 -9.31 0.06 18.97
C ALA A 146 -10.10 -0.62 20.11
N PHE A 147 -9.46 -1.55 20.83
CA PHE A 147 -9.96 -2.14 22.07
C PHE A 147 -9.27 -1.54 23.31
N GLY A 148 -9.14 -0.21 23.37
CA GLY A 148 -8.78 0.50 24.60
C GLY A 148 -7.28 0.77 24.80
N SER A 149 -6.49 0.85 23.72
CA SER A 149 -5.05 1.14 23.77
C SER A 149 -4.25 0.20 24.71
N LEU A 150 -4.48 -1.12 24.64
CA LEU A 150 -3.85 -2.10 25.55
C LEU A 150 -2.31 -2.08 25.51
N GLU A 151 -1.73 -1.71 24.36
CA GLU A 151 -0.28 -1.51 24.18
C GLU A 151 0.16 -0.04 24.26
N GLY A 152 -0.78 0.90 24.30
CA GLY A 152 -0.47 2.31 24.04
C GLY A 152 0.12 2.46 22.62
N TYR A 153 1.19 3.25 22.52
CA TYR A 153 1.95 3.44 21.28
C TYR A 153 3.04 2.39 21.04
N ASP A 154 3.29 1.51 22.01
CA ASP A 154 4.30 0.46 21.89
C ASP A 154 3.82 -0.66 20.96
N HIS A 155 4.76 -1.32 20.28
CA HIS A 155 4.49 -2.55 19.53
C HIS A 155 5.14 -3.72 20.30
N ARG A 156 4.44 -4.20 21.33
CA ARG A 156 4.98 -5.20 22.27
C ARG A 156 4.65 -6.62 21.85
N TRP A 157 3.56 -6.79 21.11
CA TRP A 157 3.05 -8.08 20.68
C TRP A 157 3.30 -8.37 19.19
N ALA A 158 3.61 -9.63 18.94
CA ALA A 158 3.75 -10.25 17.62
C ALA A 158 3.04 -11.61 17.63
N ASN A 159 2.92 -12.27 16.48
CA ASN A 159 2.39 -13.64 16.42
C ASN A 159 3.20 -14.65 17.24
N TYR A 160 4.51 -14.41 17.41
CA TYR A 160 5.43 -15.23 18.19
C TYR A 160 6.41 -14.36 18.98
N ASP A 161 7.06 -14.93 20.00
CA ASP A 161 8.21 -14.30 20.65
C ASP A 161 9.33 -14.05 19.62
N ALA A 162 9.76 -12.80 19.51
CA ALA A 162 10.73 -12.36 18.52
C ALA A 162 11.70 -11.34 19.14
N ASN A 163 12.97 -11.36 18.74
CA ASN A 163 14.02 -10.51 19.31
C ASN A 163 14.99 -10.08 18.21
N ASN A 164 15.50 -8.85 18.28
CA ASN A 164 16.56 -8.40 17.39
C ASN A 164 17.85 -9.20 17.62
N PRO A 165 18.62 -9.52 16.56
CA PRO A 165 19.99 -10.00 16.73
C PRO A 165 20.89 -8.87 17.27
N GLY A 166 22.10 -9.23 17.71
CA GLY A 166 23.04 -8.26 18.27
C GLY A 166 23.60 -7.25 17.25
N GLU A 167 23.69 -7.63 15.97
CA GLU A 167 24.07 -6.76 14.85
C GLU A 167 23.18 -7.05 13.63
N ARG A 168 22.97 -6.04 12.79
CA ARG A 168 22.32 -6.15 11.48
C ARG A 168 23.17 -6.99 10.51
N GLU A 169 22.51 -7.81 9.70
CA GLU A 169 23.18 -8.69 8.74
C GLU A 169 23.69 -7.89 7.53
N LYS A 170 25.00 -7.60 7.54
CA LYS A 170 25.70 -6.72 6.58
C LYS A 170 25.72 -7.25 5.14
N SER A 171 25.35 -8.51 4.91
CA SER A 171 25.14 -9.04 3.55
C SER A 171 23.81 -8.63 2.92
N LEU A 172 22.82 -8.19 3.71
CA LEU A 172 21.50 -7.73 3.25
C LEU A 172 21.41 -6.22 3.02
N VAL A 173 22.11 -5.42 3.84
CA VAL A 173 21.94 -3.95 3.91
C VAL A 173 23.25 -3.17 3.78
N THR A 174 23.15 -1.87 3.50
CA THR A 174 24.30 -0.95 3.40
C THR A 174 24.63 -0.26 4.73
N GLU A 175 25.86 0.24 4.88
CA GLU A 175 26.28 1.01 6.06
C GLU A 175 25.44 2.29 6.26
N ASP A 176 25.14 3.00 5.17
CA ASP A 176 24.27 4.19 5.19
C ASP A 176 22.85 3.84 5.68
N TYR A 177 22.30 2.69 5.28
CA TYR A 177 21.00 2.19 5.76
C TYR A 177 21.03 1.87 7.25
N CYS A 178 22.05 1.14 7.73
CA CYS A 178 22.21 0.88 9.16
C CYS A 178 22.26 2.19 9.96
N ALA A 179 23.12 3.13 9.54
CA ALA A 179 23.23 4.44 10.19
C ALA A 179 21.94 5.27 10.13
N TYR A 180 21.12 5.08 9.10
CA TYR A 180 19.79 5.68 8.98
C TYR A 180 18.79 5.08 9.96
N MET A 181 18.64 3.75 9.95
CA MET A 181 17.71 3.02 10.81
C MET A 181 18.06 3.16 12.30
N ASP A 182 19.35 3.28 12.65
CA ASP A 182 19.78 3.52 14.03
C ASP A 182 19.33 4.90 14.54
N ARG A 183 19.35 5.94 13.70
CA ARG A 183 18.77 7.26 14.05
C ARG A 183 17.26 7.19 14.17
N LEU A 184 16.59 6.52 13.24
CA LEU A 184 15.14 6.39 13.25
C LEU A 184 14.64 5.61 14.47
N LYS A 185 15.35 4.55 14.88
CA LYS A 185 15.10 3.82 16.13
C LYS A 185 15.26 4.69 17.39
N ILE A 186 16.20 5.64 17.40
CA ILE A 186 16.35 6.60 18.51
C ILE A 186 15.19 7.61 18.53
N ALA A 187 14.67 8.00 17.36
CA ALA A 187 13.57 8.95 17.25
C ALA A 187 12.19 8.33 17.58
N GLU A 188 11.94 7.10 17.14
CA GLU A 188 10.64 6.41 17.26
C GLU A 188 10.81 5.00 17.89
N PRO A 189 11.37 4.88 19.11
CA PRO A 189 11.74 3.60 19.72
C PRO A 189 10.55 2.66 19.97
N GLN A 190 9.33 3.21 20.08
CA GLN A 190 8.09 2.45 20.22
C GLN A 190 7.70 1.70 18.94
N VAL A 191 8.21 2.13 17.78
CA VAL A 191 8.02 1.49 16.47
C VAL A 191 9.16 0.52 16.12
N PHE A 192 10.35 0.69 16.71
CA PHE A 192 11.53 -0.15 16.47
C PHE A 192 12.02 -0.85 17.75
N PRO A 193 11.19 -1.72 18.37
CA PRO A 193 11.52 -2.37 19.63
C PRO A 193 12.64 -3.40 19.46
N ASP A 194 13.31 -3.75 20.57
CA ASP A 194 14.31 -4.82 20.58
C ASP A 194 13.74 -6.23 20.74
N LYS A 195 12.48 -6.31 21.15
CA LYS A 195 11.78 -7.53 21.51
C LYS A 195 10.28 -7.34 21.32
N MET A 196 9.62 -8.38 20.83
CA MET A 196 8.17 -8.58 20.92
C MET A 196 7.91 -9.93 21.61
N THR A 197 6.78 -10.05 22.32
CA THR A 197 6.30 -11.35 22.81
C THR A 197 5.11 -11.83 21.98
N SER A 198 4.81 -13.12 22.03
CA SER A 198 3.57 -13.67 21.49
C SER A 198 2.36 -12.85 21.98
N VAL A 199 1.40 -12.63 21.09
CA VAL A 199 0.10 -12.06 21.40
C VAL A 199 -0.59 -12.91 22.48
N PRO A 200 -1.26 -12.29 23.47
CA PRO A 200 -1.98 -13.02 24.51
C PRO A 200 -2.98 -14.05 23.97
N ASP A 201 -3.27 -15.08 24.77
CA ASP A 201 -4.30 -16.06 24.46
C ASP A 201 -5.71 -15.46 24.52
N ALA A 202 -6.62 -16.04 23.76
CA ALA A 202 -8.02 -15.65 23.80
C ALA A 202 -8.65 -15.94 25.18
N PRO A 203 -9.50 -15.04 25.70
CA PRO A 203 -10.13 -15.20 27.01
C PRO A 203 -10.98 -16.47 27.08
N THR A 204 -10.65 -17.35 28.04
CA THR A 204 -11.41 -18.57 28.35
C THR A 204 -12.22 -18.46 29.64
N ASP A 205 -11.83 -17.56 30.56
CA ASP A 205 -12.63 -17.19 31.73
C ASP A 205 -13.64 -16.09 31.36
N MET A 206 -14.91 -16.47 31.33
CA MET A 206 -16.02 -15.60 30.95
C MET A 206 -16.41 -14.61 32.06
N ALA A 207 -16.09 -14.90 33.33
CA ALA A 207 -16.33 -13.95 34.41
C ALA A 207 -15.30 -12.81 34.34
N HIS A 208 -14.03 -13.17 34.16
CA HIS A 208 -12.97 -12.19 33.88
C HIS A 208 -13.26 -11.37 32.61
N LEU A 209 -13.76 -12.01 31.55
CA LEU A 209 -14.14 -11.30 30.32
C LEU A 209 -15.31 -10.31 30.50
N ALA A 210 -16.22 -10.54 31.46
CA ALA A 210 -17.29 -9.60 31.76
C ALA A 210 -16.77 -8.32 32.43
N ASP A 211 -15.75 -8.44 33.29
CA ASP A 211 -15.07 -7.31 33.92
C ASP A 211 -14.03 -6.64 32.97
N HIS A 212 -13.47 -7.40 32.03
CA HIS A 212 -12.43 -6.99 31.08
C HIS A 212 -12.80 -7.26 29.59
N PRO A 213 -13.92 -6.69 29.09
CA PRO A 213 -14.43 -7.01 27.75
C PRO A 213 -13.53 -6.52 26.61
N GLU A 214 -12.58 -5.62 26.88
CA GLU A 214 -11.52 -5.23 25.96
C GLU A 214 -10.66 -6.43 25.49
N GLN A 215 -10.51 -7.46 26.34
CA GLN A 215 -9.71 -8.65 26.03
C GLN A 215 -10.34 -9.56 24.97
N ALA A 216 -11.61 -9.32 24.59
CA ALA A 216 -12.23 -9.99 23.45
C ALA A 216 -11.46 -9.74 22.14
N VAL A 217 -10.64 -8.69 22.06
CA VAL A 217 -9.73 -8.42 20.94
C VAL A 217 -8.81 -9.59 20.61
N PHE A 218 -8.39 -10.40 21.60
CA PHE A 218 -7.47 -11.52 21.35
C PHE A 218 -8.16 -12.67 20.61
N THR A 219 -9.44 -12.94 20.91
CA THR A 219 -10.28 -13.84 20.11
C THR A 219 -10.42 -13.31 18.68
N TYR A 220 -10.77 -12.03 18.51
CA TYR A 220 -10.92 -11.41 17.19
C TYR A 220 -9.63 -11.48 16.36
N LEU A 221 -8.49 -11.14 16.98
CA LEU A 221 -7.18 -11.16 16.37
C LEU A 221 -6.82 -12.58 15.89
N ARG A 222 -6.76 -13.53 16.82
CA ARG A 222 -6.28 -14.89 16.58
C ARG A 222 -7.20 -15.71 15.67
N GLY A 223 -8.47 -15.32 15.55
CA GLY A 223 -9.48 -16.08 14.78
C GLY A 223 -9.59 -15.67 13.32
N ASP A 224 -9.38 -14.39 13.02
CA ASP A 224 -9.76 -13.82 11.72
C ASP A 224 -8.73 -12.82 11.16
N CYS A 225 -7.94 -12.16 12.00
CA CYS A 225 -6.93 -11.18 11.57
C CYS A 225 -5.55 -11.82 11.34
N LEU A 226 -5.12 -12.72 12.24
CA LEU A 226 -3.77 -13.30 12.29
C LEU A 226 -3.68 -14.65 11.55
N ARG A 227 -4.36 -14.77 10.41
CA ARG A 227 -4.28 -15.95 9.50
C ARG A 227 -3.31 -15.76 8.33
N CYS A 228 -2.76 -14.55 8.21
CA CYS A 228 -1.99 -14.12 7.04
C CYS A 228 -0.47 -14.30 7.25
N HIS A 229 -0.04 -14.60 8.48
CA HIS A 229 1.38 -14.77 8.75
C HIS A 229 1.96 -16.02 8.08
N LEU A 230 3.27 -15.97 7.89
CA LEU A 230 4.03 -16.96 7.14
C LEU A 230 4.17 -18.32 7.82
N ALA A 231 3.72 -18.48 9.06
CA ALA A 231 3.88 -19.72 9.83
C ALA A 231 2.65 -20.63 9.86
N VAL A 232 1.62 -20.28 9.08
CA VAL A 232 0.48 -21.13 8.70
C VAL A 232 0.15 -20.92 7.23
N LYS A 233 -0.54 -21.84 6.57
CA LYS A 233 -1.11 -21.66 5.22
C LYS A 233 -2.30 -20.70 5.21
N GLY A 234 -3.00 -20.56 6.34
CA GLY A 234 -4.22 -19.75 6.42
C GLY A 234 -5.42 -20.45 5.78
N ARG A 235 -6.47 -19.67 5.45
CA ARG A 235 -7.74 -20.24 4.94
C ARG A 235 -7.53 -20.94 3.59
N GLN A 236 -7.92 -22.21 3.50
CA GLN A 236 -7.96 -22.92 2.22
C GLN A 236 -9.30 -22.65 1.50
N ARG A 237 -9.39 -21.47 0.87
CA ARG A 237 -10.57 -21.01 0.10
C ARG A 237 -10.14 -20.40 -1.23
N ARG A 238 -11.10 -20.25 -2.15
CA ARG A 238 -10.89 -19.64 -3.47
C ARG A 238 -10.21 -18.25 -3.39
N GLY A 239 -8.98 -18.17 -3.90
CA GLY A 239 -8.07 -17.02 -3.85
C GLY A 239 -7.08 -17.02 -2.67
N ASP A 240 -7.32 -17.78 -1.61
CA ASP A 240 -6.50 -17.77 -0.39
C ASP A 240 -5.44 -18.90 -0.37
N TYR A 241 -5.42 -19.79 -1.37
CA TYR A 241 -4.49 -20.91 -1.45
C TYR A 241 -3.02 -20.46 -1.58
N ARG A 242 -2.17 -20.97 -0.68
CA ARG A 242 -0.72 -20.70 -0.62
C ARG A 242 0.02 -21.75 0.21
N GLY A 243 1.35 -21.76 0.09
CA GLY A 243 2.23 -22.45 1.03
C GLY A 243 2.47 -21.66 2.32
N MET A 244 3.34 -22.22 3.17
CA MET A 244 3.95 -21.55 4.32
C MET A 244 5.31 -20.93 3.95
N GLY A 245 5.72 -19.94 4.74
CA GLY A 245 7.05 -19.37 4.67
C GLY A 245 7.47 -18.89 3.29
N CYS A 246 8.60 -19.40 2.80
CA CYS A 246 9.10 -19.09 1.47
C CYS A 246 8.11 -19.53 0.37
N SER A 247 7.44 -20.67 0.55
CA SER A 247 6.45 -21.21 -0.40
C SER A 247 5.17 -20.40 -0.48
N ALA A 248 4.89 -19.53 0.50
CA ALA A 248 3.74 -18.62 0.45
C ALA A 248 3.83 -17.64 -0.73
N CYS A 249 5.06 -17.31 -1.15
CA CYS A 249 5.34 -16.38 -2.25
C CYS A 249 6.01 -17.07 -3.45
N HIS A 250 6.96 -17.97 -3.20
CA HIS A 250 7.82 -18.54 -4.24
C HIS A 250 7.23 -19.75 -4.99
N ILE A 251 6.16 -20.36 -4.49
CA ILE A 251 5.44 -21.43 -5.19
C ILE A 251 4.12 -20.87 -5.73
N PRO A 252 3.82 -21.02 -7.03
CA PRO A 252 2.61 -20.45 -7.63
C PRO A 252 1.37 -21.26 -7.26
N TYR A 253 0.29 -20.57 -6.90
CA TYR A 253 -1.04 -21.15 -6.70
C TYR A 253 -2.05 -20.46 -7.63
N GLY A 254 -2.98 -21.23 -8.19
CA GLY A 254 -4.14 -20.70 -8.89
C GLY A 254 -5.28 -20.38 -7.90
N ASN A 255 -6.16 -19.44 -8.24
CA ASN A 255 -7.26 -19.05 -7.35
C ASN A 255 -8.24 -20.19 -7.02
N GLU A 256 -8.36 -21.20 -7.88
CA GLU A 256 -9.17 -22.40 -7.61
C GLU A 256 -8.40 -23.49 -6.84
N GLY A 257 -7.06 -23.36 -6.69
CA GLY A 257 -6.22 -24.27 -5.91
C GLY A 257 -5.91 -25.63 -6.57
N PHE A 258 -6.06 -25.77 -7.89
CA PHE A 258 -5.79 -27.01 -8.61
C PHE A 258 -4.34 -27.10 -9.12
N TYR A 259 -3.82 -28.34 -9.22
CA TYR A 259 -2.58 -28.63 -9.92
C TYR A 259 -2.84 -28.81 -11.42
N GLU A 260 -2.14 -28.03 -12.24
CA GLU A 260 -2.25 -28.04 -13.71
C GLU A 260 -0.97 -28.55 -14.40
N GLY A 261 0.02 -29.00 -13.62
CA GLY A 261 1.27 -29.55 -14.14
C GLY A 261 1.18 -31.01 -14.64
N GLY A 262 2.34 -31.60 -14.94
CA GLY A 262 2.52 -32.90 -15.56
C GLY A 262 2.56 -34.10 -14.62
N ASP A 263 2.77 -33.91 -13.31
CA ASP A 263 2.88 -35.02 -12.33
C ASP A 263 1.61 -35.90 -12.31
N GLU A 264 1.77 -37.19 -12.59
CA GLU A 264 0.72 -38.21 -12.54
C GLU A 264 0.28 -38.53 -11.10
N ALA A 265 1.08 -38.21 -10.09
CA ALA A 265 0.81 -38.53 -8.68
C ALA A 265 -0.01 -37.46 -7.93
N ILE A 266 -0.18 -36.27 -8.50
CA ILE A 266 -0.90 -35.14 -7.87
C ILE A 266 -2.33 -35.05 -8.46
N PRO A 267 -3.39 -35.04 -7.62
CA PRO A 267 -4.76 -34.85 -8.07
C PRO A 267 -4.96 -33.52 -8.82
N LYS A 268 -5.78 -33.54 -9.89
CA LYS A 268 -6.05 -32.36 -10.75
C LYS A 268 -7.43 -31.76 -10.56
N ASP A 269 -8.26 -32.42 -9.75
CA ASP A 269 -9.63 -32.07 -9.38
C ASP A 269 -9.80 -31.80 -7.87
N GLU A 270 -8.71 -31.88 -7.10
CA GLU A 270 -8.65 -31.54 -5.67
C GLU A 270 -8.03 -30.14 -5.47
N ALA A 271 -8.69 -29.31 -4.65
CA ALA A 271 -8.23 -27.95 -4.35
C ALA A 271 -7.32 -27.92 -3.12
N GLY A 272 -6.29 -27.07 -3.15
CA GLY A 272 -5.25 -26.97 -2.11
C GLY A 272 -3.84 -27.28 -2.62
N HIS A 273 -3.69 -27.55 -3.91
CA HIS A 273 -2.42 -27.79 -4.57
C HIS A 273 -1.86 -26.52 -5.24
N MET A 274 -0.53 -26.48 -5.35
CA MET A 274 0.18 -25.51 -6.19
C MET A 274 -0.20 -25.69 -7.67
N LEU A 275 -0.09 -24.63 -8.46
CA LEU A 275 -0.41 -24.64 -9.89
C LEU A 275 0.52 -25.57 -10.69
N VAL A 276 1.81 -25.55 -10.36
CA VAL A 276 2.88 -26.30 -11.04
C VAL A 276 4.08 -26.44 -10.09
N HIS A 277 4.91 -27.48 -10.25
CA HIS A 277 6.12 -27.68 -9.42
C HIS A 277 7.29 -26.81 -9.92
N SER A 278 7.22 -25.50 -9.70
CA SER A 278 8.24 -24.54 -10.14
C SER A 278 8.33 -23.31 -9.25
N ILE A 279 9.52 -22.71 -9.10
CA ILE A 279 9.72 -21.49 -8.30
C ILE A 279 9.53 -20.22 -9.14
N GLN A 280 8.67 -19.32 -8.63
CA GLN A 280 8.58 -17.93 -9.09
C GLN A 280 9.39 -17.00 -8.18
N ALA A 281 10.28 -16.19 -8.76
CA ALA A 281 11.09 -15.24 -8.00
C ALA A 281 11.53 -14.05 -8.87
N THR A 282 12.68 -14.18 -9.54
CA THR A 282 13.33 -13.08 -10.28
C THR A 282 12.97 -13.08 -11.76
N ARG A 283 13.66 -12.24 -12.57
CA ARG A 283 13.51 -12.22 -14.03
C ARG A 283 13.97 -13.50 -14.70
N GLU A 284 14.94 -14.20 -14.12
CA GLU A 284 15.55 -15.42 -14.66
C GLU A 284 14.82 -16.70 -14.19
N ALA A 285 14.10 -16.65 -13.06
CA ALA A 285 13.20 -17.72 -12.64
C ALA A 285 11.98 -17.80 -13.58
N LYS A 286 12.02 -18.72 -14.56
CA LYS A 286 10.96 -18.94 -15.55
C LYS A 286 10.03 -20.06 -15.12
N VAL A 287 8.79 -19.72 -14.79
CA VAL A 287 7.72 -20.70 -14.57
C VAL A 287 7.01 -20.95 -15.89
N THR A 288 6.79 -22.23 -16.23
CA THR A 288 6.09 -22.66 -17.46
C THR A 288 4.89 -23.54 -17.09
N VAL A 289 3.70 -23.20 -17.59
CA VAL A 289 2.44 -23.96 -17.39
C VAL A 289 1.49 -23.70 -18.57
N ASN A 290 0.79 -24.73 -19.05
CA ASN A 290 -0.17 -24.63 -20.18
C ASN A 290 0.39 -23.87 -21.40
N ASP A 291 1.57 -24.25 -21.88
CA ASP A 291 2.32 -23.63 -22.99
C ASP A 291 2.63 -22.12 -22.84
N LYS A 292 2.44 -21.57 -21.62
CA LYS A 292 2.76 -20.18 -21.28
C LYS A 292 3.95 -20.15 -20.34
N GLN A 293 4.79 -19.13 -20.49
CA GLN A 293 5.93 -18.88 -19.61
C GLN A 293 5.85 -17.46 -19.03
N TYR A 294 6.20 -17.30 -17.75
CA TYR A 294 6.33 -16.01 -17.09
C TYR A 294 7.53 -15.99 -16.13
N SER A 295 7.81 -14.82 -15.54
CA SER A 295 8.79 -14.65 -14.45
C SER A 295 8.34 -13.53 -13.53
N GLY A 296 8.99 -13.40 -12.37
CA GLY A 296 8.51 -12.55 -11.27
C GLY A 296 7.35 -13.18 -10.49
N ILE A 297 7.06 -12.65 -9.31
CA ILE A 297 5.89 -13.05 -8.49
C ILE A 297 4.68 -12.18 -8.93
N PRO A 298 3.62 -12.77 -9.54
CA PRO A 298 2.43 -12.02 -9.94
C PRO A 298 1.67 -11.48 -8.73
N VAL A 299 0.99 -10.33 -8.91
CA VAL A 299 0.27 -9.63 -7.82
C VAL A 299 -0.75 -10.52 -7.10
N GLU A 300 -1.34 -11.50 -7.79
CA GLU A 300 -2.35 -12.39 -7.18
C GLU A 300 -1.76 -13.26 -6.06
N THR A 301 -0.48 -13.64 -6.12
CA THR A 301 0.19 -14.33 -5.02
C THR A 301 0.22 -13.47 -3.75
N CYS A 302 0.42 -12.14 -3.90
CA CYS A 302 0.32 -11.20 -2.79
C CYS A 302 -1.11 -11.06 -2.27
N ASN A 303 -2.12 -11.17 -3.14
CA ASN A 303 -3.53 -10.99 -2.77
C ASN A 303 -4.08 -12.06 -1.85
N SER A 304 -3.49 -13.26 -1.80
CA SER A 304 -3.82 -14.29 -0.79
C SER A 304 -3.79 -13.78 0.66
N CYS A 305 -3.05 -12.69 0.92
CA CYS A 305 -3.04 -11.97 2.21
C CYS A 305 -3.36 -10.46 2.10
N HIS A 306 -3.06 -9.80 0.97
CA HIS A 306 -3.22 -8.34 0.79
C HIS A 306 -4.58 -7.90 0.21
N ASP A 307 -5.58 -8.79 0.23
CA ASP A 307 -6.98 -8.52 -0.09
C ASP A 307 -7.75 -7.78 1.03
N ARG A 308 -7.32 -7.90 2.30
CA ARG A 308 -7.96 -7.33 3.50
C ARG A 308 -7.24 -6.07 4.00
N GLY A 309 -7.78 -5.45 5.05
CA GLY A 309 -7.21 -4.26 5.69
C GLY A 309 -7.19 -3.06 4.75
N LYS A 310 -6.01 -2.52 4.46
CA LYS A 310 -5.79 -1.41 3.53
C LYS A 310 -6.08 -1.77 2.05
N ARG A 311 -6.33 -3.06 1.72
CA ARG A 311 -6.74 -3.55 0.38
C ARG A 311 -5.76 -3.18 -0.74
N ILE A 312 -4.47 -3.11 -0.44
CA ILE A 312 -3.46 -2.54 -1.33
C ILE A 312 -3.25 -3.38 -2.60
N GLY A 313 -3.19 -4.71 -2.51
CA GLY A 313 -2.92 -5.57 -3.66
C GLY A 313 -4.06 -5.58 -4.68
N VAL A 314 -5.30 -5.74 -4.18
CA VAL A 314 -6.51 -5.65 -5.02
C VAL A 314 -6.70 -4.25 -5.61
N SER A 315 -6.37 -3.18 -4.88
CA SER A 315 -6.45 -1.81 -5.42
C SER A 315 -5.44 -1.53 -6.53
N TYR A 316 -4.24 -2.11 -6.43
CA TYR A 316 -3.19 -2.02 -7.46
C TYR A 316 -3.66 -2.59 -8.81
N GLN A 317 -4.37 -3.73 -8.77
CA GLN A 317 -5.04 -4.34 -9.93
C GLN A 317 -6.34 -3.64 -10.36
N GLY A 318 -6.75 -2.55 -9.70
CA GLY A 318 -8.02 -1.89 -10.03
C GLY A 318 -9.26 -2.61 -9.51
N LEU A 319 -9.22 -3.31 -8.38
CA LEU A 319 -10.36 -4.01 -7.79
C LEU A 319 -10.80 -3.34 -6.48
N MET A 320 -12.01 -2.77 -6.45
CA MET A 320 -12.63 -2.21 -5.24
C MET A 320 -13.59 -3.21 -4.62
N GLU A 321 -13.41 -3.55 -3.35
CA GLU A 321 -14.30 -4.45 -2.62
C GLU A 321 -15.74 -3.90 -2.56
N SER A 322 -16.72 -4.78 -2.76
CA SER A 322 -18.14 -4.47 -2.91
C SER A 322 -19.00 -5.30 -1.97
N ALA A 323 -20.04 -4.66 -1.40
CA ALA A 323 -21.13 -5.38 -0.72
C ALA A 323 -22.15 -5.98 -1.71
N TYR A 324 -22.10 -5.58 -2.98
CA TYR A 324 -22.99 -6.04 -4.04
C TYR A 324 -22.36 -7.18 -4.84
N THR A 325 -23.18 -8.15 -5.22
CA THR A 325 -22.81 -9.30 -6.07
C THR A 325 -23.09 -9.07 -7.56
N SER A 326 -23.33 -7.83 -7.98
CA SER A 326 -23.54 -7.45 -9.39
C SER A 326 -22.20 -7.14 -10.10
N PRO A 327 -22.09 -7.32 -11.43
CA PRO A 327 -23.11 -7.80 -12.36
C PRO A 327 -23.39 -9.30 -12.23
N PHE A 328 -24.51 -9.76 -12.80
CA PHE A 328 -24.87 -11.17 -12.75
C PHE A 328 -23.96 -12.06 -13.60
N THR A 329 -23.73 -13.28 -13.12
CA THR A 329 -23.10 -14.39 -13.86
C THR A 329 -24.09 -15.05 -14.83
N GLU A 330 -23.60 -15.99 -15.64
CA GLU A 330 -24.46 -16.81 -16.50
C GLU A 330 -25.54 -17.53 -15.66
N GLY A 331 -26.78 -17.54 -16.14
CA GLY A 331 -27.94 -18.02 -15.37
C GLY A 331 -28.54 -17.01 -14.37
N GLY A 332 -27.95 -15.81 -14.21
CA GLY A 332 -28.50 -14.74 -13.38
C GLY A 332 -28.09 -14.78 -11.91
N GLY A 333 -27.11 -15.61 -11.55
CA GLY A 333 -26.51 -15.61 -10.21
C GLY A 333 -25.67 -14.36 -9.94
N GLY A 334 -25.23 -14.16 -8.70
CA GLY A 334 -24.24 -13.12 -8.39
C GLY A 334 -22.84 -13.45 -8.90
N GLN A 335 -21.93 -12.47 -8.84
CA GLN A 335 -20.49 -12.67 -8.92
C GLN A 335 -20.04 -13.72 -7.89
N ILE A 336 -19.20 -14.67 -8.30
CA ILE A 336 -18.62 -15.68 -7.42
C ILE A 336 -17.56 -15.01 -6.55
N GLY A 337 -17.58 -15.29 -5.24
CA GLY A 337 -16.62 -14.73 -4.30
C GLY A 337 -15.17 -15.08 -4.65
N LEU A 338 -14.26 -14.12 -4.45
CA LEU A 338 -12.81 -14.29 -4.49
C LEU A 338 -12.24 -13.69 -3.19
N HIS A 339 -11.35 -14.39 -2.49
CA HIS A 339 -10.94 -14.04 -1.12
C HIS A 339 -12.13 -13.81 -0.16
N THR A 340 -13.22 -14.56 -0.36
CA THR A 340 -14.53 -14.39 0.32
C THR A 340 -15.27 -13.06 0.04
N LYS A 341 -14.90 -12.33 -1.03
CA LYS A 341 -15.37 -10.98 -1.36
C LYS A 341 -15.88 -10.84 -2.80
N HIS A 342 -16.57 -9.73 -3.05
CA HIS A 342 -17.02 -9.28 -4.38
C HIS A 342 -16.32 -7.97 -4.74
N TYR A 343 -16.18 -7.67 -6.03
CA TYR A 343 -15.36 -6.56 -6.52
C TYR A 343 -16.00 -5.80 -7.67
N ILE A 344 -15.90 -4.46 -7.60
CA ILE A 344 -16.14 -3.53 -8.69
C ILE A 344 -14.81 -3.29 -9.42
N ALA A 345 -14.83 -3.39 -10.74
CA ALA A 345 -13.68 -3.04 -11.58
C ALA A 345 -13.51 -1.50 -11.63
N MET A 346 -12.36 -1.04 -11.15
CA MET A 346 -11.88 0.32 -11.11
C MET A 346 -10.70 0.49 -12.08
N LYS A 347 -10.11 1.68 -12.13
CA LYS A 347 -8.90 1.94 -12.91
C LYS A 347 -7.67 1.42 -12.18
N GLU A 348 -6.88 0.56 -12.82
CA GLU A 348 -5.67 0.01 -12.21
C GLU A 348 -4.54 1.05 -12.10
N ASP A 349 -3.60 0.79 -11.19
CA ASP A 349 -2.39 1.59 -11.01
C ASP A 349 -1.61 1.73 -12.33
N VAL A 350 -0.98 2.88 -12.55
CA VAL A 350 -0.18 3.13 -13.75
C VAL A 350 1.04 2.21 -13.83
N HIS A 351 1.64 1.81 -12.70
CA HIS A 351 2.77 0.89 -12.64
C HIS A 351 2.33 -0.53 -12.99
N TYR A 352 1.20 -0.99 -12.44
CA TYR A 352 0.59 -2.28 -12.80
C TYR A 352 0.35 -2.37 -14.31
N ARG A 353 -0.32 -1.36 -14.90
CA ARG A 353 -0.57 -1.29 -16.36
C ARG A 353 0.71 -1.13 -17.20
N LYS A 354 1.83 -0.74 -16.59
CA LYS A 354 3.14 -0.71 -17.26
C LYS A 354 3.86 -2.06 -17.17
N GLY A 355 3.37 -3.04 -16.42
CA GLY A 355 3.94 -4.37 -16.27
C GLY A 355 4.92 -4.49 -15.10
N MET A 356 4.68 -3.74 -14.03
CA MET A 356 5.35 -3.91 -12.73
C MET A 356 4.50 -4.74 -11.77
N PHE A 357 5.16 -5.55 -10.97
CA PHE A 357 4.60 -6.27 -9.82
C PHE A 357 5.05 -5.60 -8.51
N CYS A 358 4.49 -6.05 -7.37
CA CYS A 358 4.80 -5.49 -6.05
C CYS A 358 6.31 -5.48 -5.74
N GLN A 359 7.00 -6.56 -6.10
CA GLN A 359 8.46 -6.74 -5.94
C GLN A 359 9.33 -5.92 -6.91
N ASP A 360 8.76 -5.25 -7.91
CA ASP A 360 9.52 -4.32 -8.76
C ASP A 360 9.68 -2.95 -8.09
N CYS A 361 8.81 -2.65 -7.12
CA CYS A 361 9.02 -1.60 -6.14
C CYS A 361 9.75 -2.19 -4.93
N HIS A 362 9.03 -2.95 -4.08
CA HIS A 362 9.48 -3.38 -2.76
C HIS A 362 10.81 -4.13 -2.80
N THR A 363 11.78 -3.67 -2.01
CA THR A 363 13.12 -4.28 -1.96
C THR A 363 13.08 -5.65 -1.25
N SER A 364 14.19 -6.40 -1.32
CA SER A 364 14.30 -7.65 -0.55
C SER A 364 14.11 -7.43 0.95
N VAL A 365 14.51 -6.29 1.51
CA VAL A 365 14.35 -6.01 2.94
C VAL A 365 12.97 -5.48 3.31
N ASP A 366 12.26 -4.83 2.38
CA ASP A 366 10.82 -4.51 2.56
C ASP A 366 9.98 -5.79 2.79
N VAL A 367 10.35 -6.90 2.14
CA VAL A 367 9.56 -8.15 2.11
C VAL A 367 10.09 -9.22 3.06
N HIS A 368 11.39 -9.56 2.97
CA HIS A 368 11.99 -10.61 3.82
C HIS A 368 12.38 -10.11 5.22
N GLY A 369 12.39 -8.78 5.42
CA GLY A 369 13.00 -8.14 6.59
C GLY A 369 14.50 -7.91 6.43
N ASP A 370 15.05 -7.05 7.29
CA ASP A 370 16.50 -6.80 7.46
C ASP A 370 17.07 -7.52 8.70
N GLY A 371 16.25 -8.37 9.33
CA GLY A 371 16.54 -9.08 10.57
C GLY A 371 16.18 -8.32 11.85
N TYR A 372 15.70 -7.07 11.79
CA TYR A 372 15.22 -6.33 12.96
C TYR A 372 13.70 -6.19 12.94
N LEU A 373 13.13 -5.99 14.12
CA LEU A 373 11.70 -5.80 14.33
C LEU A 373 11.27 -4.38 13.94
N ALA A 374 10.19 -4.32 13.16
CA ALA A 374 9.47 -3.11 12.84
C ALA A 374 8.01 -3.23 13.30
N GLY A 375 7.46 -2.14 13.83
CA GLY A 375 6.11 -2.10 14.40
C GLY A 375 5.00 -1.92 13.36
N THR A 376 5.27 -1.36 12.18
CA THR A 376 4.23 -1.06 11.18
C THR A 376 4.80 -0.97 9.75
N ASN A 377 3.98 -1.14 8.71
CA ASN A 377 4.45 -1.27 7.32
C ASN A 377 5.35 -0.11 6.86
N LEU A 378 5.05 1.13 7.26
CA LEU A 378 5.84 2.32 6.92
C LEU A 378 7.24 2.30 7.57
N ALA A 379 7.39 1.61 8.70
CA ALA A 379 8.67 1.41 9.35
C ALA A 379 9.57 0.44 8.58
N GLN A 380 9.00 -0.49 7.80
CA GLN A 380 9.76 -1.46 7.01
C GLN A 380 10.09 -0.95 5.60
N VAL A 381 9.13 -0.31 4.93
CA VAL A 381 9.30 0.17 3.54
C VAL A 381 10.31 1.30 3.47
N GLU A 382 11.33 1.17 2.62
CA GLU A 382 12.42 2.16 2.49
C GLU A 382 12.35 3.07 1.25
N ILE A 383 11.35 2.87 0.39
CA ILE A 383 11.28 3.43 -0.97
C ILE A 383 10.37 4.64 -1.05
N GLU A 384 10.90 5.70 -1.65
CA GLU A 384 10.15 6.89 -1.98
C GLU A 384 9.88 7.11 -3.47
N CYS A 385 8.80 7.84 -3.77
CA CYS A 385 8.43 8.17 -5.15
C CYS A 385 9.58 8.93 -5.86
N ALA A 386 10.27 9.78 -5.10
CA ALA A 386 11.40 10.58 -5.57
C ALA A 386 12.66 9.74 -5.88
N ASP A 387 12.71 8.48 -5.49
CA ASP A 387 13.86 7.58 -5.70
C ASP A 387 14.01 7.11 -7.14
N CYS A 388 12.91 7.11 -7.89
CA CYS A 388 12.92 6.91 -9.34
C CYS A 388 12.59 8.20 -10.11
N HIS A 389 11.66 9.03 -9.59
CA HIS A 389 11.15 10.19 -10.32
C HIS A 389 11.93 11.49 -10.07
N GLY A 390 12.65 11.60 -8.95
CA GLY A 390 13.27 12.84 -8.49
C GLY A 390 12.23 13.92 -8.17
N THR A 391 12.63 15.18 -8.29
CA THR A 391 11.75 16.35 -8.23
C THR A 391 11.92 17.18 -9.51
N PRO A 392 11.13 18.24 -9.75
CA PRO A 392 11.39 19.14 -10.87
C PRO A 392 12.75 19.86 -10.77
N GLN A 393 13.34 19.94 -9.57
CA GLN A 393 14.58 20.66 -9.29
C GLN A 393 15.81 19.75 -9.11
N ALA A 394 15.62 18.46 -8.81
CA ALA A 394 16.70 17.49 -8.58
C ALA A 394 16.43 16.12 -9.24
N TYR A 395 17.46 15.52 -9.85
CA TYR A 395 17.44 14.10 -10.24
C TYR A 395 17.44 13.19 -8.99
N PRO A 396 17.01 11.91 -9.08
CA PRO A 396 16.93 11.02 -7.91
C PRO A 396 18.23 10.89 -7.11
N TRP A 397 19.38 10.86 -7.80
CA TRP A 397 20.73 10.78 -7.21
C TRP A 397 21.27 12.12 -6.71
N GLU A 398 20.61 13.25 -7.02
CA GLU A 398 20.94 14.59 -6.50
C GLU A 398 20.22 14.89 -5.19
N LEU A 399 19.15 14.16 -4.88
CA LEU A 399 18.44 14.26 -3.60
C LEU A 399 19.29 13.68 -2.45
N PRO A 400 19.13 14.18 -1.21
CA PRO A 400 19.79 13.60 -0.06
C PRO A 400 19.12 12.30 0.40
N LEU A 401 19.81 11.57 1.29
CA LEU A 401 19.19 10.49 2.07
C LEU A 401 18.08 11.06 2.97
N GLY A 402 17.02 10.28 3.16
CA GLY A 402 15.82 10.65 3.91
C GLY A 402 14.84 11.57 3.16
N TYR A 403 15.08 11.96 1.91
CA TYR A 403 14.14 12.82 1.18
C TYR A 403 12.81 12.07 0.89
N GLY A 404 11.72 12.57 1.47
CA GLY A 404 10.39 11.91 1.48
C GLY A 404 10.13 11.10 2.76
N ASP A 405 11.19 10.55 3.36
CA ASP A 405 11.16 9.63 4.51
C ASP A 405 11.59 10.33 5.82
N GLU A 406 11.40 11.66 5.96
CA GLU A 406 12.21 12.44 6.91
C GLU A 406 12.00 12.14 8.41
N PHE A 407 10.80 11.77 8.86
CA PHE A 407 10.43 11.64 10.30
C PHE A 407 10.89 12.85 11.15
N ALA A 408 10.70 14.07 10.63
CA ALA A 408 11.21 15.34 11.18
C ALA A 408 12.74 15.43 11.41
N GLN A 409 13.53 14.48 10.90
CA GLN A 409 14.99 14.58 10.88
C GLN A 409 15.46 15.61 9.84
N THR A 410 16.60 16.23 10.10
CA THR A 410 17.21 17.19 9.16
C THR A 410 18.24 16.49 8.28
N SER A 411 18.13 16.66 6.97
CA SER A 411 19.19 16.32 6.02
C SER A 411 20.40 17.26 6.17
N ASP A 412 21.60 16.74 5.89
CA ASP A 412 22.83 17.52 5.73
C ASP A 412 22.97 18.19 4.35
N GLY A 413 22.05 17.88 3.42
CA GLY A 413 22.05 18.34 2.03
C GLY A 413 23.00 17.58 1.11
N THR A 414 23.67 16.53 1.59
CA THR A 414 24.59 15.73 0.76
C THR A 414 23.80 14.82 -0.18
N ALA A 415 24.02 14.96 -1.48
CA ALA A 415 23.39 14.11 -2.49
C ALA A 415 23.75 12.62 -2.28
N ARG A 416 22.74 11.75 -2.21
CA ARG A 416 22.92 10.31 -1.93
C ARG A 416 23.68 9.54 -3.01
N GLY A 417 23.70 10.08 -4.24
CA GLY A 417 24.41 9.50 -5.37
C GLY A 417 23.78 8.20 -5.87
N VAL A 418 24.64 7.26 -6.29
CA VAL A 418 24.30 5.97 -6.90
C VAL A 418 25.18 4.87 -6.31
N ALA A 419 24.63 3.68 -6.13
CA ALA A 419 25.39 2.53 -5.63
C ALA A 419 26.15 1.84 -6.77
N ARG A 420 27.41 1.46 -6.53
CA ARG A 420 28.26 0.75 -7.51
C ARG A 420 28.48 -0.73 -7.19
N LYS A 421 27.97 -1.18 -6.05
CA LYS A 421 27.99 -2.56 -5.58
C LYS A 421 26.66 -2.85 -4.89
N LEU A 422 26.20 -4.09 -4.93
CA LEU A 422 25.09 -4.56 -4.11
C LEU A 422 25.65 -5.21 -2.83
N PRO A 423 24.90 -5.21 -1.71
CA PRO A 423 25.13 -6.13 -0.60
C PRO A 423 25.23 -7.58 -1.07
N ALA A 424 26.04 -8.39 -0.38
CA ALA A 424 26.48 -9.70 -0.87
C ALA A 424 25.32 -10.69 -1.12
N ALA A 425 24.27 -10.70 -0.29
CA ALA A 425 23.12 -11.58 -0.47
C ALA A 425 22.27 -11.19 -1.68
N LEU A 426 22.18 -9.89 -2.00
CA LEU A 426 21.37 -9.40 -3.13
C LEU A 426 21.93 -9.79 -4.50
N HIS A 427 23.18 -10.26 -4.58
CA HIS A 427 23.76 -10.86 -5.78
C HIS A 427 23.16 -12.21 -6.18
N ARG A 428 22.34 -12.83 -5.32
CA ARG A 428 21.61 -14.08 -5.62
C ARG A 428 20.34 -13.85 -6.43
N GLY A 429 19.95 -12.59 -6.64
CA GLY A 429 18.93 -12.21 -7.61
C GLY A 429 19.51 -11.86 -8.98
N THR A 430 18.65 -11.58 -9.96
CA THR A 430 19.09 -11.17 -11.31
C THR A 430 19.92 -9.89 -11.25
N GLY A 431 21.17 -9.97 -11.71
CA GLY A 431 22.12 -8.86 -11.70
C GLY A 431 22.13 -8.06 -13.01
N TYR A 432 22.07 -6.73 -12.92
CA TYR A 432 22.07 -5.83 -14.08
C TYR A 432 23.39 -5.07 -14.20
N ARG A 433 24.14 -5.28 -15.29
CA ARG A 433 25.41 -4.58 -15.52
C ARG A 433 25.13 -3.10 -15.83
N ASN A 434 25.62 -2.19 -14.99
CA ASN A 434 25.59 -0.76 -15.28
C ASN A 434 26.82 0.01 -14.78
N ASP A 435 27.54 0.63 -15.72
CA ASP A 435 28.69 1.50 -15.46
C ASP A 435 28.31 2.90 -14.92
N GLU A 436 27.02 3.23 -14.84
CA GLU A 436 26.52 4.43 -14.16
C GLU A 436 26.02 4.19 -12.73
N GLY A 437 25.74 2.94 -12.36
CA GLY A 437 25.30 2.53 -11.01
C GLY A 437 23.78 2.32 -10.83
N TYR A 438 23.44 1.70 -9.72
CA TYR A 438 22.07 1.49 -9.26
C TYR A 438 21.56 2.75 -8.54
N LEU A 439 20.27 3.03 -8.65
CA LEU A 439 19.64 4.05 -7.80
C LEU A 439 19.62 3.60 -6.34
N ARG A 440 19.45 4.56 -5.43
CA ARG A 440 19.40 4.32 -4.00
C ARG A 440 18.05 4.74 -3.45
N THR A 441 17.56 3.98 -2.49
CA THR A 441 16.33 4.24 -1.73
C THR A 441 16.49 5.50 -0.86
N ALA A 442 15.42 6.00 -0.25
CA ALA A 442 15.48 7.10 0.71
C ALA A 442 16.42 6.77 1.88
N ARG A 443 16.38 5.51 2.36
CA ARG A 443 17.19 5.02 3.47
C ARG A 443 18.60 4.55 3.05
N GLY A 444 18.84 4.37 1.75
CA GLY A 444 20.19 4.31 1.18
C GLY A 444 20.64 2.95 0.63
N ASN A 445 19.85 1.89 0.73
CA ASN A 445 20.16 0.65 0.00
C ASN A 445 20.06 0.86 -1.52
N PRO A 446 20.74 0.03 -2.33
CA PRO A 446 20.51 0.01 -3.77
C PRO A 446 19.17 -0.65 -4.11
N PHE A 447 18.47 -0.12 -5.11
CA PHE A 447 17.54 -0.95 -5.87
C PHE A 447 18.34 -2.01 -6.62
N THR A 448 17.95 -3.28 -6.54
CA THR A 448 18.59 -4.35 -7.31
C THR A 448 18.22 -4.29 -8.79
N ASN A 449 17.11 -3.65 -9.13
CA ASN A 449 16.49 -3.63 -10.46
C ASN A 449 16.38 -2.23 -11.12
N VAL A 450 16.72 -1.15 -10.40
CA VAL A 450 16.62 0.23 -10.94
C VAL A 450 17.99 0.85 -11.12
N VAL A 451 18.30 1.26 -12.34
CA VAL A 451 19.63 1.74 -12.75
C VAL A 451 19.58 3.10 -13.45
N ARG A 452 20.65 3.88 -13.30
CA ARG A 452 20.82 5.17 -13.98
C ARG A 452 21.29 4.97 -15.44
N LYS A 453 20.82 5.80 -16.36
CA LYS A 453 21.34 5.86 -17.75
C LYS A 453 21.35 7.31 -18.25
N GLY A 454 22.48 7.99 -18.16
CA GLY A 454 22.63 9.42 -18.39
C GLY A 454 21.76 10.24 -17.45
N ASN A 455 20.68 10.82 -18.00
CA ASN A 455 19.66 11.57 -17.27
C ASN A 455 18.31 10.84 -17.20
N THR A 456 18.23 9.58 -17.67
CA THR A 456 17.05 8.71 -17.55
C THR A 456 17.29 7.62 -16.51
N VAL A 457 16.20 6.94 -16.15
CA VAL A 457 16.16 5.82 -15.22
C VAL A 457 15.62 4.59 -15.95
N ILE A 458 16.24 3.44 -15.77
CA ILE A 458 15.73 2.16 -16.29
C ILE A 458 15.29 1.30 -15.11
N VAL A 459 14.02 0.87 -15.13
CA VAL A 459 13.49 -0.14 -14.21
C VAL A 459 13.42 -1.46 -14.96
N HIS A 460 14.17 -2.46 -14.48
CA HIS A 460 14.17 -3.81 -15.02
C HIS A 460 13.17 -4.68 -14.28
N THR A 461 11.94 -4.81 -14.78
CA THR A 461 10.91 -5.60 -14.09
C THR A 461 11.24 -7.09 -14.09
N ALA A 462 10.88 -7.78 -13.01
CA ALA A 462 10.96 -9.22 -12.88
C ALA A 462 10.03 -9.96 -13.86
N ALA A 463 8.95 -9.31 -14.29
CA ALA A 463 8.13 -9.76 -15.42
C ALA A 463 8.86 -9.76 -16.78
N GLY A 464 10.13 -9.32 -16.84
CA GLY A 464 10.99 -9.38 -18.02
C GLY A 464 10.99 -8.13 -18.89
N LYS A 465 10.42 -7.01 -18.42
CA LYS A 465 10.30 -5.77 -19.20
C LYS A 465 11.26 -4.69 -18.69
N ASP A 466 11.90 -3.98 -19.61
CA ASP A 466 12.66 -2.78 -19.29
C ASP A 466 11.79 -1.53 -19.51
N ILE A 467 11.69 -0.69 -18.48
CA ILE A 467 10.90 0.55 -18.50
C ILE A 467 11.86 1.73 -18.40
N GLU A 468 11.99 2.49 -19.49
CA GLU A 468 12.70 3.78 -19.48
C GLU A 468 11.78 4.88 -18.94
N LEU A 469 12.22 5.51 -17.85
CA LEU A 469 11.57 6.60 -17.14
C LEU A 469 12.37 7.90 -17.35
N LYS A 470 11.67 8.99 -17.67
CA LYS A 470 12.19 10.35 -17.55
C LYS A 470 11.92 10.89 -16.15
N PRO A 471 12.94 11.31 -15.39
CA PRO A 471 12.75 12.06 -14.14
C PRO A 471 12.00 13.38 -14.36
N LEU A 472 11.42 13.91 -13.29
CA LEU A 472 10.62 15.15 -13.32
C LEU A 472 11.44 16.35 -13.79
N LYS A 473 12.69 16.49 -13.34
CA LYS A 473 13.64 17.51 -13.79
C LYS A 473 13.85 17.51 -15.31
N LEU A 474 14.18 16.36 -15.89
CA LEU A 474 14.32 16.21 -17.34
C LEU A 474 13.03 16.58 -18.10
N SER A 475 11.88 16.20 -17.53
CA SER A 475 10.56 16.51 -18.10
C SER A 475 10.22 18.01 -18.02
N LEU A 476 10.68 18.71 -16.98
CA LEU A 476 10.57 20.18 -16.86
C LEU A 476 11.50 20.88 -17.85
N ASP A 477 12.77 20.48 -17.90
CA ASP A 477 13.80 21.02 -18.80
C ASP A 477 13.38 20.89 -20.28
N GLN A 478 12.73 19.78 -20.64
CA GLN A 478 12.19 19.52 -21.98
C GLN A 478 10.80 20.14 -22.21
N ASN A 479 10.26 20.87 -21.22
CA ASN A 479 8.94 21.52 -21.25
C ASN A 479 7.76 20.55 -21.46
N GLU A 480 7.93 19.27 -21.12
CA GLU A 480 6.94 18.20 -21.33
C GLU A 480 5.84 18.14 -20.25
N LEU A 481 6.06 18.79 -19.09
CA LEU A 481 5.05 18.86 -18.03
C LEU A 481 3.85 19.75 -18.42
N GLU A 482 2.64 19.32 -18.06
CA GLU A 482 1.41 20.11 -18.20
C GLU A 482 1.44 21.38 -17.33
N LEU A 483 0.54 22.34 -17.59
CA LEU A 483 0.51 23.61 -16.84
C LEU A 483 0.19 23.38 -15.37
N GLU A 484 -0.79 22.53 -15.09
CA GLU A 484 -1.22 22.11 -13.76
C GLU A 484 -0.06 21.45 -13.00
N ALA A 485 0.73 20.61 -13.67
CA ALA A 485 1.91 19.95 -13.12
C ALA A 485 3.02 20.96 -12.75
N LYS A 486 3.30 21.94 -13.62
CA LYS A 486 4.24 23.04 -13.33
C LYS A 486 3.77 23.89 -12.16
N VAL A 487 2.50 24.31 -12.16
CA VAL A 487 1.93 25.11 -11.06
C VAL A 487 2.00 24.36 -9.73
N ALA A 488 1.67 23.06 -9.72
CA ALA A 488 1.66 22.26 -8.51
C ALA A 488 3.07 21.94 -7.97
N MET A 489 4.00 21.51 -8.82
CA MET A 489 5.28 20.93 -8.38
C MET A 489 6.49 21.89 -8.49
N ASP A 490 6.41 22.93 -9.32
CA ASP A 490 7.52 23.87 -9.56
C ASP A 490 7.21 25.27 -9.00
N ASN A 491 6.03 25.83 -9.30
CA ASN A 491 5.66 27.17 -8.81
C ASN A 491 5.20 27.20 -7.34
N VAL A 492 4.84 26.05 -6.75
CA VAL A 492 4.38 25.94 -5.35
C VAL A 492 5.22 24.89 -4.62
N GLU A 493 6.42 25.32 -4.20
CA GLU A 493 7.44 24.50 -3.52
C GLU A 493 6.90 23.65 -2.36
N LEU A 494 5.92 24.17 -1.62
CA LEU A 494 5.32 23.49 -0.46
C LEU A 494 4.71 22.13 -0.80
N HIS A 495 4.25 21.87 -2.02
CA HIS A 495 3.75 20.53 -2.35
C HIS A 495 4.89 19.48 -2.39
N MET A 496 6.08 19.86 -2.85
CA MET A 496 7.22 18.93 -2.91
C MET A 496 7.88 18.73 -1.53
N THR A 497 7.82 19.74 -0.65
CA THR A 497 8.49 19.70 0.66
C THR A 497 7.58 19.33 1.82
N ARG A 498 6.25 19.40 1.67
CA ARG A 498 5.29 19.14 2.76
C ARG A 498 4.19 18.13 2.40
N ALA A 499 4.06 17.69 1.15
CA ALA A 499 3.05 16.71 0.76
C ALA A 499 3.67 15.46 0.13
N GLU A 500 2.91 14.39 0.19
CA GLU A 500 3.21 13.14 -0.49
C GLU A 500 2.91 13.21 -1.98
N CYS A 501 3.73 12.58 -2.81
CA CYS A 501 3.43 12.46 -4.25
C CYS A 501 2.07 11.75 -4.45
N TYR A 502 1.79 10.73 -3.63
CA TYR A 502 0.54 9.98 -3.67
C TYR A 502 -0.66 10.74 -3.05
N SER A 503 -0.47 11.84 -2.31
CA SER A 503 -1.59 12.77 -1.97
C SER A 503 -2.21 13.39 -3.22
N CYS A 504 -1.41 13.64 -4.25
CA CYS A 504 -1.90 14.13 -5.54
C CYS A 504 -2.26 12.97 -6.48
N HIS A 505 -1.37 11.97 -6.61
CA HIS A 505 -1.46 10.96 -7.66
C HIS A 505 -2.33 9.73 -7.36
N SER A 506 -2.80 9.53 -6.12
CA SER A 506 -3.79 8.47 -5.84
C SER A 506 -5.15 8.84 -6.42
N SER A 507 -5.56 8.13 -7.46
CA SER A 507 -6.74 8.48 -8.26
C SER A 507 -8.08 8.08 -7.63
N TRP A 508 -8.07 7.08 -6.75
CA TRP A 508 -9.21 6.62 -5.95
C TRP A 508 -8.70 5.91 -4.68
N ALA A 509 -9.55 5.57 -3.71
CA ALA A 509 -9.10 5.00 -2.42
C ALA A 509 -10.17 4.12 -1.75
N PRO A 510 -9.96 2.80 -1.53
CA PRO A 510 -10.91 1.98 -0.77
C PRO A 510 -11.09 2.49 0.67
N GLN A 511 -12.32 2.84 1.04
CA GLN A 511 -12.65 3.38 2.37
C GLN A 511 -13.80 2.59 3.00
N CYS A 512 -13.53 1.93 4.13
CA CYS A 512 -14.44 1.04 4.83
C CYS A 512 -14.80 1.63 6.19
N TYR A 513 -15.84 2.46 6.23
CA TYR A 513 -16.20 3.23 7.41
C TYR A 513 -17.01 2.42 8.44
N GLY A 514 -16.62 2.52 9.71
CA GLY A 514 -17.28 1.89 10.87
C GLY A 514 -17.37 0.37 10.78
N CYS A 515 -16.41 -0.34 11.37
CA CYS A 515 -16.40 -1.78 11.48
C CYS A 515 -17.19 -2.23 12.72
N HIS A 516 -18.23 -3.03 12.53
CA HIS A 516 -19.03 -3.58 13.62
C HIS A 516 -18.56 -5.01 13.88
N VAL A 517 -17.87 -5.23 15.00
CA VAL A 517 -17.29 -6.52 15.36
C VAL A 517 -18.15 -7.16 16.44
N LYS A 518 -18.84 -8.25 16.10
CA LYS A 518 -19.53 -9.11 17.07
C LYS A 518 -18.64 -10.30 17.42
N ILE A 519 -18.50 -10.58 18.71
CA ILE A 519 -17.80 -11.75 19.25
C ILE A 519 -18.75 -12.48 20.20
N ASP A 520 -19.08 -13.72 19.90
CA ASP A 520 -20.21 -14.45 20.50
C ASP A 520 -19.74 -15.76 21.15
N TYR A 521 -19.66 -15.78 22.48
CA TYR A 521 -19.18 -16.92 23.27
C TYR A 521 -20.30 -17.89 23.70
N SER A 522 -21.56 -17.57 23.41
CA SER A 522 -22.73 -18.38 23.78
C SER A 522 -22.79 -19.71 23.01
N ASP A 523 -23.61 -20.65 23.50
CA ASP A 523 -23.90 -21.94 22.84
C ASP A 523 -22.67 -22.83 22.53
N GLY A 524 -21.51 -22.56 23.16
CA GLY A 524 -20.27 -23.26 22.85
C GLY A 524 -19.67 -22.89 21.48
N LYS A 525 -20.02 -21.72 20.94
CA LYS A 525 -19.43 -21.13 19.72
C LYS A 525 -17.91 -21.01 19.82
N LYS A 526 -17.24 -21.22 18.70
CA LYS A 526 -15.77 -21.23 18.59
C LYS A 526 -15.28 -20.62 17.29
N SER A 527 -14.02 -20.20 17.29
CA SER A 527 -13.23 -19.85 16.12
C SER A 527 -11.95 -20.68 16.09
N PHE A 528 -11.39 -20.89 14.89
CA PHE A 528 -10.08 -21.52 14.74
C PHE A 528 -8.99 -20.53 15.15
N ASP A 529 -8.03 -20.93 15.99
CA ASP A 529 -6.93 -20.09 16.47
C ASP A 529 -5.69 -20.32 15.60
N TRP A 530 -5.38 -19.35 14.73
CA TRP A 530 -4.25 -19.43 13.80
C TRP A 530 -2.89 -19.34 14.49
N ILE A 531 -2.81 -18.74 15.68
CA ILE A 531 -1.57 -18.69 16.47
C ILE A 531 -1.32 -20.02 17.16
N ALA A 532 -2.37 -20.64 17.73
CA ALA A 532 -2.29 -21.99 18.29
C ALA A 532 -1.97 -23.03 17.20
N ALA A 533 -2.54 -22.91 16.00
CA ALA A 533 -2.21 -23.76 14.86
C ALA A 533 -0.72 -23.68 14.48
N GLY A 534 -0.18 -22.46 14.32
CA GLY A 534 1.26 -22.30 14.11
C GLY A 534 2.11 -22.80 15.30
N HIS A 535 1.63 -22.64 16.54
CA HIS A 535 2.29 -23.23 17.71
C HIS A 535 2.33 -24.76 17.70
N GLN A 536 1.36 -25.44 17.08
CA GLN A 536 1.41 -26.89 16.93
C GLN A 536 2.57 -27.34 16.01
N HIS A 537 2.94 -26.54 15.00
CA HIS A 537 4.15 -26.79 14.20
C HIS A 537 5.48 -26.56 14.96
N LYS A 538 5.47 -26.05 16.20
CA LYS A 538 6.69 -26.04 17.04
C LYS A 538 7.06 -27.41 17.61
N ASP A 539 6.13 -28.36 17.64
CA ASP A 539 6.43 -29.73 18.05
C ASP A 539 7.09 -30.47 16.88
N ASP A 540 8.22 -31.13 17.16
CA ASP A 540 9.01 -31.87 16.16
C ASP A 540 8.18 -32.91 15.38
N ASN A 541 7.04 -33.39 15.89
CA ASN A 541 6.17 -34.36 15.22
C ASN A 541 5.28 -33.71 14.15
N SER A 542 4.96 -32.43 14.27
CA SER A 542 4.05 -31.67 13.39
C SER A 542 4.72 -30.49 12.67
N ALA A 543 6.01 -30.22 12.92
CA ALA A 543 6.79 -29.19 12.22
C ALA A 543 6.81 -29.35 10.68
N ALA A 544 6.68 -30.59 10.19
CA ALA A 544 6.64 -30.94 8.77
C ALA A 544 5.20 -31.19 8.24
N ASP A 545 4.14 -30.93 9.03
CA ASP A 545 2.77 -31.17 8.56
C ASP A 545 2.42 -30.26 7.37
N ALA A 546 1.70 -30.81 6.40
CA ALA A 546 1.43 -30.15 5.11
C ALA A 546 0.47 -28.95 5.19
N GLY A 547 -0.10 -28.68 6.36
CA GLY A 547 -1.05 -27.60 6.66
C GLY A 547 -1.90 -27.93 7.89
N GLU A 548 -2.78 -27.02 8.27
CA GLU A 548 -3.46 -27.02 9.57
C GLU A 548 -4.87 -27.65 9.53
N ALA A 549 -5.22 -28.35 8.45
CA ALA A 549 -6.59 -28.81 8.17
C ALA A 549 -7.12 -29.82 9.21
N ASP A 550 -6.25 -30.67 9.75
CA ASP A 550 -6.57 -31.69 10.75
C ASP A 550 -6.32 -31.22 12.20
N TYR A 551 -5.99 -29.94 12.42
CA TYR A 551 -5.69 -29.41 13.75
C TYR A 551 -6.96 -29.03 14.52
N GLU A 552 -7.08 -29.49 15.78
CA GLU A 552 -8.19 -29.14 16.68
C GLU A 552 -7.93 -27.84 17.49
N THR A 553 -7.18 -26.91 16.93
CA THR A 553 -6.81 -25.63 17.57
C THR A 553 -7.95 -24.62 17.53
N PHE A 554 -9.01 -24.88 18.29
CA PHE A 554 -10.19 -24.01 18.42
C PHE A 554 -10.25 -23.30 19.78
N MET A 555 -10.60 -22.01 19.76
CA MET A 555 -10.82 -21.17 20.94
C MET A 555 -12.30 -20.75 21.06
N PRO A 556 -12.79 -20.40 22.27
CA PRO A 556 -14.15 -19.90 22.47
C PRO A 556 -14.44 -18.61 21.68
N GLY A 557 -15.68 -18.43 21.25
CA GLY A 557 -16.17 -17.22 20.57
C GLY A 557 -16.26 -17.36 19.05
N GLU A 558 -17.44 -17.08 18.47
CA GLU A 558 -17.62 -16.87 17.02
C GLU A 558 -17.47 -15.38 16.68
N ILE A 559 -16.69 -15.07 15.64
CA ILE A 559 -16.44 -13.70 15.16
C ILE A 559 -17.33 -13.40 13.95
N LYS A 560 -17.99 -12.22 13.95
CA LYS A 560 -18.72 -11.67 12.80
C LYS A 560 -18.39 -10.19 12.61
N GLU A 561 -17.95 -9.84 11.41
CA GLU A 561 -17.69 -8.45 11.00
C GLU A 561 -18.83 -7.93 10.11
N MET A 562 -19.27 -6.70 10.38
CA MET A 562 -20.08 -5.89 9.46
C MET A 562 -19.44 -4.50 9.31
N ARG A 563 -20.00 -3.67 8.43
CA ARG A 563 -19.45 -2.35 8.10
C ARG A 563 -20.56 -1.36 7.78
N SER A 564 -20.44 -0.11 8.23
CA SER A 564 -21.48 0.92 8.05
C SER A 564 -21.66 1.27 6.58
N TYR A 565 -20.58 1.55 5.85
CA TYR A 565 -20.61 1.79 4.41
C TYR A 565 -19.20 1.71 3.76
N LEU A 566 -19.20 1.45 2.45
CA LEU A 566 -17.99 1.42 1.61
C LEU A 566 -17.99 2.59 0.62
N ARG A 567 -16.82 3.20 0.41
CA ARG A 567 -16.59 4.28 -0.55
C ARG A 567 -15.25 4.10 -1.26
N TRP A 568 -15.09 4.74 -2.42
CA TRP A 568 -13.85 4.65 -3.21
C TRP A 568 -13.35 6.00 -3.74
N GLU A 569 -14.09 7.11 -3.54
CA GLU A 569 -13.67 8.43 -4.06
C GLU A 569 -12.44 9.01 -3.36
N THR A 570 -12.06 10.24 -3.69
CA THR A 570 -10.91 10.92 -3.06
C THR A 570 -10.96 10.83 -1.52
N PRO A 571 -9.92 10.29 -0.88
CA PRO A 571 -9.80 10.18 0.57
C PRO A 571 -9.58 11.55 1.22
N ALA A 572 -9.72 11.59 2.54
CA ALA A 572 -9.32 12.74 3.34
C ALA A 572 -7.79 12.88 3.39
N LEU A 573 -7.28 14.01 3.91
CA LEU A 573 -5.84 14.25 4.08
C LEU A 573 -5.51 14.48 5.56
N ALA A 574 -4.33 14.02 5.97
CA ALA A 574 -3.75 14.28 7.29
C ALA A 574 -2.22 14.26 7.22
N ILE A 575 -1.52 14.16 8.35
CA ILE A 575 -0.05 14.01 8.43
C ILE A 575 0.31 12.54 8.70
N ASN A 576 1.26 11.98 7.93
CA ASN A 576 1.84 10.64 8.16
C ASN A 576 2.97 10.67 9.21
N GLY A 577 3.52 9.49 9.52
CA GLY A 577 4.70 9.34 10.38
C GLY A 577 5.91 10.13 9.88
N GLU A 578 6.05 10.34 8.57
CA GLU A 578 7.18 11.11 8.00
C GLU A 578 7.03 12.63 8.19
N GLY A 579 5.85 13.13 8.60
CA GLY A 579 5.57 14.55 8.83
C GLY A 579 4.98 15.29 7.61
N ARG A 580 4.54 14.57 6.59
CA ARG A 580 4.03 15.05 5.30
C ARG A 580 2.51 14.84 5.15
N VAL A 581 1.90 15.69 4.32
CA VAL A 581 0.47 15.61 3.98
C VAL A 581 0.20 14.39 3.12
N THR A 582 -0.54 13.43 3.66
CA THR A 582 -0.81 12.09 3.12
C THR A 582 -2.32 11.84 2.95
N PRO A 583 -2.78 10.91 2.09
CA PRO A 583 -4.11 10.33 2.17
C PRO A 583 -4.35 9.56 3.48
N VAL A 584 -5.56 9.69 4.04
CA VAL A 584 -6.03 8.82 5.13
C VAL A 584 -7.29 8.06 4.76
N MET A 585 -7.37 6.80 5.21
CA MET A 585 -8.52 5.91 5.12
C MET A 585 -8.97 5.50 6.52
N PRO A 586 -10.19 4.95 6.69
CA PRO A 586 -10.54 4.21 7.90
C PRO A 586 -9.51 3.12 8.22
N GLY A 587 -8.93 3.20 9.42
CA GLY A 587 -8.16 2.14 10.05
C GLY A 587 -9.09 1.22 10.84
N CYS A 588 -8.70 0.88 12.07
CA CYS A 588 -9.51 0.08 12.99
C CYS A 588 -10.65 0.91 13.62
N GLN A 589 -11.67 1.26 12.82
CA GLN A 589 -12.86 1.96 13.30
C GLN A 589 -13.87 1.01 13.98
N VAL A 590 -13.50 0.36 15.08
CA VAL A 590 -14.32 -0.70 15.70
C VAL A 590 -15.44 -0.15 16.60
N SER A 591 -16.64 -0.69 16.38
CA SER A 591 -17.76 -0.75 17.34
C SER A 591 -17.95 -2.21 17.74
N ALA A 592 -17.72 -2.53 19.02
CA ALA A 592 -17.66 -3.89 19.54
C ALA A 592 -18.98 -4.33 20.18
N THR A 593 -19.43 -5.54 19.86
CA THR A 593 -20.53 -6.23 20.55
C THR A 593 -20.02 -7.57 21.06
N VAL A 594 -20.15 -7.82 22.36
CA VAL A 594 -19.63 -9.03 23.03
C VAL A 594 -20.80 -9.74 23.72
N ILE A 595 -21.04 -11.00 23.36
CA ILE A 595 -22.08 -11.85 23.95
C ILE A 595 -21.42 -12.91 24.83
N GLY A 596 -21.80 -12.97 26.10
CA GLY A 596 -21.27 -13.92 27.08
C GLY A 596 -21.67 -15.38 26.79
N ALA A 597 -21.05 -16.32 27.52
CA ALA A 597 -21.33 -17.75 27.35
C ALA A 597 -22.75 -18.17 27.78
N ASP A 598 -23.41 -17.35 28.60
CA ASP A 598 -24.82 -17.46 29.01
C ASP A 598 -25.81 -16.89 27.96
N GLY A 599 -25.31 -16.21 26.93
CA GLY A 599 -26.12 -15.53 25.92
C GLY A 599 -26.45 -14.07 26.25
N GLU A 600 -26.03 -13.57 27.42
CA GLU A 600 -26.26 -12.17 27.80
C GLU A 600 -25.28 -11.23 27.09
N THR A 601 -25.70 -9.97 26.89
CA THR A 601 -24.88 -8.98 26.17
C THR A 601 -23.98 -8.22 27.15
N ILE A 602 -22.67 -8.47 27.07
CA ILE A 602 -21.64 -7.80 27.89
C ILE A 602 -21.39 -6.38 27.35
N LEU A 603 -21.24 -6.25 26.02
CA LEU A 603 -21.13 -4.96 25.32
C LEU A 603 -22.03 -4.97 24.08
N GLN A 604 -22.66 -3.83 23.79
CA GLN A 604 -23.42 -3.60 22.55
C GLN A 604 -22.94 -2.30 21.91
N ASN A 605 -22.52 -2.37 20.63
CA ASN A 605 -22.06 -1.24 19.82
C ASN A 605 -21.07 -0.30 20.54
N HIS A 606 -20.19 -0.87 21.36
CA HIS A 606 -19.31 -0.11 22.25
C HIS A 606 -18.06 0.36 21.50
N ILE A 607 -17.73 1.65 21.64
CA ILE A 607 -16.45 2.19 21.18
C ILE A 607 -15.57 2.45 22.41
N PHE A 608 -14.49 1.68 22.54
CA PHE A 608 -13.48 1.86 23.59
C PHE A 608 -12.77 3.21 23.43
N ARG A 609 -12.09 3.64 24.49
CA ARG A 609 -11.38 4.92 24.53
C ARG A 609 -9.87 4.75 24.60
N THR A 610 -9.14 5.69 24.01
CA THR A 610 -7.69 5.74 24.09
C THR A 610 -7.21 6.11 25.50
N LEU A 611 -5.90 6.06 25.72
CA LEU A 611 -5.28 6.51 26.97
C LEU A 611 -5.72 7.96 27.34
N PRO A 612 -5.99 8.26 28.62
CA PRO A 612 -6.27 9.62 29.08
C PRO A 612 -5.15 10.61 28.71
N GLU A 613 -5.51 11.84 28.37
CA GLU A 613 -4.58 12.91 27.98
C GLU A 613 -3.73 12.63 26.70
N SER A 614 -3.99 11.54 25.98
CA SER A 614 -3.35 11.22 24.69
C SER A 614 -3.94 12.00 23.51
N GLU A 615 -3.14 12.31 22.48
CA GLU A 615 -3.58 13.02 21.25
C GLU A 615 -4.30 14.37 21.52
N GLY A 616 -4.06 15.01 22.67
CA GLY A 616 -4.81 16.21 23.08
C GLY A 616 -6.27 15.95 23.46
N SER A 617 -6.69 14.69 23.57
CA SER A 617 -7.89 14.31 24.30
C SER A 617 -7.72 14.64 25.79
N GLY A 618 -8.82 14.86 26.52
CA GLY A 618 -8.74 15.08 27.97
C GLY A 618 -8.75 13.79 28.79
N ALA A 619 -9.02 13.91 30.09
CA ALA A 619 -9.00 12.82 31.08
C ALA A 619 -9.89 11.59 30.81
N LYS A 620 -10.70 11.59 29.74
CA LYS A 620 -11.49 10.44 29.30
C LYS A 620 -10.86 9.64 28.15
N GLY A 621 -9.80 10.14 27.51
CA GLY A 621 -9.36 9.64 26.21
C GLY A 621 -10.31 10.03 25.08
N GLN A 622 -9.84 9.89 23.83
CA GLN A 622 -10.71 10.01 22.65
C GLN A 622 -11.30 8.66 22.26
N LEU A 623 -12.11 8.61 21.20
CA LEU A 623 -12.61 7.34 20.67
C LEU A 623 -11.43 6.55 20.08
N GLY A 624 -11.29 5.27 20.41
CA GLY A 624 -10.20 4.39 19.94
C GLY A 624 -10.27 4.02 18.44
N ILE A 625 -11.15 4.68 17.69
CA ILE A 625 -11.28 4.47 16.24
C ILE A 625 -10.21 5.27 15.50
N ASP A 626 -9.75 4.78 14.35
CA ASP A 626 -8.58 5.33 13.64
C ASP A 626 -8.87 5.72 12.18
N MET A 627 -8.19 6.77 11.72
CA MET A 627 -8.02 7.15 10.32
C MET A 627 -6.54 6.99 9.91
N SER A 628 -6.17 5.80 9.43
CA SER A 628 -4.79 5.45 9.08
C SER A 628 -4.22 6.24 7.88
N PRO A 629 -3.02 6.83 8.02
CA PRO A 629 -2.12 7.15 6.91
C PRO A 629 -1.88 5.97 5.96
N VAL A 630 -1.91 6.22 4.64
CA VAL A 630 -1.85 5.14 3.63
C VAL A 630 -1.49 5.60 2.22
N GLN A 631 -0.61 4.82 1.58
CA GLN A 631 -0.41 4.76 0.13
C GLN A 631 -1.52 3.83 -0.46
N PRO A 632 -2.55 4.35 -1.17
CA PRO A 632 -3.70 3.56 -1.63
C PRO A 632 -3.43 2.52 -2.74
N HIS A 633 -2.25 2.59 -3.38
CA HIS A 633 -1.86 1.80 -4.55
C HIS A 633 -2.80 1.97 -5.76
N THR A 634 -3.18 3.23 -6.03
CA THR A 634 -4.07 3.62 -7.13
C THR A 634 -3.46 4.76 -7.98
N VAL A 635 -2.13 4.77 -8.09
CA VAL A 635 -1.35 5.83 -8.70
C VAL A 635 -1.74 6.00 -10.16
N GLY A 636 -2.07 7.23 -10.54
CA GLY A 636 -2.51 7.53 -11.89
C GLY A 636 -2.61 9.01 -12.17
N GLN A 637 -3.76 9.43 -12.68
CA GLN A 637 -4.00 10.85 -12.96
C GLN A 637 -4.10 11.61 -11.64
N ALA A 638 -3.33 12.70 -11.55
CA ALA A 638 -3.38 13.64 -10.44
C ALA A 638 -4.82 14.11 -10.19
N ARG A 639 -5.22 14.17 -8.91
CA ARG A 639 -6.53 14.71 -8.52
C ARG A 639 -6.59 16.22 -8.79
N PRO A 640 -7.76 16.77 -9.15
CA PRO A 640 -7.87 18.19 -9.43
C PRO A 640 -7.74 19.02 -8.14
N CYS A 641 -7.17 20.22 -8.22
CA CYS A 641 -6.87 21.08 -7.07
C CYS A 641 -8.06 21.28 -6.11
N HIS A 642 -9.28 21.35 -6.63
CA HIS A 642 -10.51 21.51 -5.82
C HIS A 642 -10.83 20.31 -4.91
N SER A 643 -10.33 19.11 -5.22
CA SER A 643 -10.53 17.93 -4.35
C SER A 643 -9.79 18.02 -3.01
N CYS A 644 -8.78 18.89 -2.91
CA CYS A 644 -8.07 19.20 -1.66
C CYS A 644 -8.46 20.59 -1.16
N HIS A 645 -8.32 21.62 -2.00
CA HIS A 645 -8.47 23.02 -1.60
C HIS A 645 -9.92 23.51 -1.45
N LEU A 646 -10.91 22.74 -1.91
CA LEU A 646 -12.35 23.09 -1.78
C LEU A 646 -13.18 21.98 -1.11
N SER A 647 -12.54 21.04 -0.41
CA SER A 647 -13.19 19.83 0.12
C SER A 647 -13.12 19.76 1.65
N GLU A 648 -14.26 19.85 2.33
CA GLU A 648 -14.37 19.66 3.78
C GLU A 648 -13.86 18.28 4.21
N LYS A 649 -14.11 17.24 3.39
CA LYS A 649 -13.60 15.89 3.61
C LYS A 649 -12.07 15.87 3.59
N ALA A 650 -11.42 16.59 2.67
CA ALA A 650 -9.97 16.67 2.60
C ALA A 650 -9.35 17.34 3.84
N LEU A 651 -10.05 18.30 4.44
CA LEU A 651 -9.63 18.99 5.67
C LEU A 651 -9.91 18.19 6.96
N GLY A 652 -10.58 17.03 6.86
CA GLY A 652 -10.91 16.13 7.96
C GLY A 652 -12.28 16.36 8.62
N TYR A 653 -13.07 17.31 8.12
CA TYR A 653 -14.41 17.62 8.62
C TYR A 653 -15.46 16.57 8.20
N GLY A 654 -15.07 15.54 7.45
CA GLY A 654 -15.95 14.47 6.97
C GLY A 654 -16.69 14.81 5.67
N ILE A 655 -17.43 13.83 5.17
CA ILE A 655 -18.24 13.91 3.95
C ILE A 655 -19.30 15.02 4.12
N GLU A 656 -19.29 16.04 3.26
CA GLU A 656 -20.13 17.25 3.37
C GLU A 656 -20.10 17.88 4.78
N GLY A 657 -18.91 17.91 5.42
CA GLY A 657 -18.73 18.43 6.78
C GLY A 657 -19.37 17.56 7.88
N GLY A 658 -19.68 16.29 7.56
CA GLY A 658 -20.35 15.35 8.45
C GLY A 658 -21.87 15.55 8.54
N ARG A 659 -22.46 16.45 7.73
CA ARG A 659 -23.86 16.90 7.87
C ARG A 659 -24.90 16.04 7.14
N LEU A 660 -24.50 14.93 6.52
CA LEU A 660 -25.42 14.02 5.80
C LEU A 660 -26.15 13.04 6.73
N ASN A 661 -25.53 12.68 7.85
CA ASN A 661 -26.00 11.58 8.70
C ASN A 661 -26.76 12.13 9.91
N ARG A 662 -27.71 11.33 10.41
CA ARG A 662 -28.29 11.54 11.74
C ARG A 662 -27.23 11.23 12.80
N GLU A 663 -27.42 11.76 14.02
CA GLU A 663 -26.54 11.51 15.16
C GLU A 663 -26.39 10.00 15.42
N PRO A 664 -25.19 9.40 15.24
CA PRO A 664 -25.03 7.93 15.32
C PRO A 664 -25.20 7.34 16.72
N ASN A 665 -25.18 8.18 17.75
CA ASN A 665 -25.45 7.80 19.14
C ASN A 665 -26.95 7.77 19.50
N GLU A 666 -27.84 8.05 18.55
CA GLU A 666 -29.30 7.95 18.73
C GLU A 666 -29.89 6.77 17.93
N ALA A 667 -30.81 6.04 18.55
CA ALA A 667 -31.49 4.92 17.91
C ALA A 667 -32.53 5.43 16.90
N VAL A 668 -32.59 4.80 15.71
CA VAL A 668 -33.52 5.20 14.66
C VAL A 668 -34.72 4.26 14.63
N ILE A 669 -35.90 4.82 14.85
CA ILE A 669 -37.20 4.20 14.59
C ILE A 669 -37.68 4.61 13.20
N VAL A 670 -38.25 3.66 12.44
CA VAL A 670 -38.89 3.91 11.15
C VAL A 670 -40.25 3.24 11.16
N ASP A 671 -41.32 4.04 11.28
CA ASP A 671 -42.70 3.55 11.38
C ASP A 671 -43.68 4.64 10.89
N LEU A 672 -44.98 4.37 10.94
CA LEU A 672 -46.03 5.36 10.75
C LEU A 672 -45.93 6.46 11.81
N MET A 673 -45.67 7.68 11.38
CA MET A 673 -45.52 8.85 12.24
C MET A 673 -46.50 9.96 11.85
N THR A 674 -46.81 10.85 12.78
CA THR A 674 -47.43 12.14 12.50
C THR A 674 -46.48 13.07 11.73
N ALA A 675 -47.00 14.20 11.22
CA ALA A 675 -46.18 15.21 10.53
C ALA A 675 -45.12 15.86 11.44
N ASP A 676 -45.29 15.82 12.76
CA ASP A 676 -44.35 16.23 13.80
C ASP A 676 -43.54 15.05 14.38
N ALA A 677 -43.41 13.95 13.63
CA ALA A 677 -42.58 12.78 13.91
C ALA A 677 -42.93 11.98 15.19
N GLN A 678 -44.16 12.10 15.72
CA GLN A 678 -44.64 11.21 16.78
C GLN A 678 -45.01 9.85 16.20
N VAL A 679 -44.43 8.78 16.72
CA VAL A 679 -44.73 7.39 16.32
C VAL A 679 -46.17 7.05 16.70
N LEU A 680 -46.97 6.58 15.73
CA LEU A 680 -48.39 6.29 15.91
C LEU A 680 -48.68 4.88 16.48
N PRO A 681 -47.97 3.81 16.08
CA PRO A 681 -48.14 2.50 16.71
C PRO A 681 -47.59 2.45 18.13
N THR A 682 -48.19 1.61 18.96
CA THR A 682 -47.68 1.31 20.32
C THR A 682 -46.68 0.15 20.34
N GLY A 683 -46.73 -0.74 19.35
CA GLY A 683 -45.77 -1.83 19.15
C GLY A 683 -44.68 -1.40 18.18
N VAL A 684 -43.65 -0.74 18.71
CA VAL A 684 -42.56 -0.14 17.93
C VAL A 684 -41.29 -0.99 18.03
N GLN A 685 -40.52 -1.05 16.95
CA GLN A 685 -39.19 -1.68 16.93
C GLN A 685 -38.12 -0.68 16.49
N THR A 686 -36.93 -0.76 17.08
CA THR A 686 -35.75 -0.03 16.60
C THR A 686 -35.32 -0.59 15.25
N GLN A 687 -35.10 0.28 14.27
CA GLN A 687 -34.64 -0.10 12.93
C GLN A 687 -33.11 -0.01 12.80
N ILE A 688 -32.47 0.92 13.51
CA ILE A 688 -31.01 1.05 13.61
C ILE A 688 -30.67 1.35 15.07
N GLU A 689 -29.86 0.50 15.69
CA GLU A 689 -29.43 0.69 17.07
C GLU A 689 -28.42 1.84 17.20
N ALA A 690 -28.42 2.49 18.36
CA ALA A 690 -27.46 3.53 18.70
C ALA A 690 -26.03 2.99 18.81
N ILE A 691 -25.05 3.87 18.60
CA ILE A 691 -23.63 3.65 18.87
C ILE A 691 -23.18 4.65 19.96
N PRO A 692 -23.33 4.31 21.25
CA PRO A 692 -23.12 5.26 22.34
C PRO A 692 -21.73 5.90 22.33
N GLY A 693 -21.68 7.22 22.25
CA GLY A 693 -20.44 8.01 22.25
C GLY A 693 -19.90 8.38 20.87
N LEU A 694 -20.45 7.84 19.77
CA LEU A 694 -20.14 8.31 18.41
C LEU A 694 -20.98 9.55 18.08
N THR A 695 -20.46 10.74 18.38
CA THR A 695 -21.16 12.03 18.22
C THR A 695 -20.82 12.76 16.91
N ALA A 696 -20.44 12.00 15.88
CA ALA A 696 -20.06 12.51 14.56
C ALA A 696 -20.07 11.37 13.55
N ASP A 697 -20.21 11.69 12.27
CA ASP A 697 -20.02 10.73 11.19
C ASP A 697 -18.62 10.08 11.22
N TRP A 698 -18.54 8.80 10.87
CA TRP A 698 -17.31 8.00 10.81
C TRP A 698 -16.18 8.65 9.99
N SER A 699 -16.50 9.47 8.98
CA SER A 699 -15.51 10.14 8.14
C SER A 699 -14.95 11.44 8.72
N ARG A 700 -15.51 11.95 9.82
CA ARG A 700 -15.10 13.19 10.47
C ARG A 700 -14.14 12.87 11.62
N PHE A 701 -12.91 13.38 11.52
CA PHE A 701 -11.88 13.16 12.55
C PHE A 701 -11.37 14.45 13.21
N VAL A 702 -11.81 15.61 12.75
CA VAL A 702 -11.49 16.90 13.36
C VAL A 702 -12.66 17.88 13.24
N THR A 703 -12.73 18.84 14.16
CA THR A 703 -13.68 19.96 14.14
C THR A 703 -13.06 21.23 13.54
N GLU A 704 -13.90 22.22 13.28
CA GLU A 704 -13.52 23.51 12.70
C GLU A 704 -12.62 24.35 13.63
N ASP A 705 -12.75 24.18 14.95
CA ASP A 705 -11.84 24.73 15.97
C ASP A 705 -10.56 23.89 16.16
N GLY A 706 -10.47 22.73 15.50
CA GLY A 706 -9.27 21.89 15.44
C GLY A 706 -9.17 20.80 16.51
N LYS A 707 -10.26 20.52 17.23
CA LYS A 707 -10.33 19.41 18.17
C LYS A 707 -10.40 18.08 17.41
N GLN A 708 -9.49 17.15 17.75
CA GLN A 708 -9.50 15.79 17.24
C GLN A 708 -10.67 14.98 17.83
N LEU A 709 -11.28 14.12 17.01
CA LEU A 709 -12.44 13.30 17.39
C LEU A 709 -12.14 11.79 17.45
N GLN A 710 -11.11 11.36 16.73
CA GLN A 710 -10.63 9.98 16.62
C GLN A 710 -9.14 9.98 16.23
N THR A 711 -8.44 8.87 16.44
CA THR A 711 -6.99 8.73 16.16
C THR A 711 -6.70 8.92 14.67
N VAL A 712 -5.50 9.43 14.36
CA VAL A 712 -4.98 9.52 12.99
C VAL A 712 -3.59 8.93 12.93
N GLY A 713 -3.51 7.60 12.85
CA GLY A 713 -2.28 6.82 12.85
C GLY A 713 -1.74 6.58 14.26
N SER A 714 -2.02 5.41 14.84
CA SER A 714 -1.62 5.02 16.20
C SER A 714 -0.15 4.61 16.39
N HIS A 715 0.70 4.74 15.36
CA HIS A 715 2.06 4.16 15.35
C HIS A 715 3.19 5.18 15.57
N PHE A 716 3.24 6.25 14.77
CA PHE A 716 4.34 7.21 14.71
C PHE A 716 3.99 8.54 15.34
N SER A 717 4.94 9.15 16.06
CA SER A 717 4.73 10.36 16.87
C SER A 717 4.28 11.59 16.07
N LEU A 718 4.58 11.65 14.77
CA LEU A 718 4.17 12.75 13.88
C LEU A 718 2.80 12.57 13.23
N SER A 719 2.18 11.39 13.33
CA SER A 719 0.87 11.13 12.72
C SER A 719 -0.22 11.92 13.46
N ARG A 720 -0.99 12.71 12.72
CA ARG A 720 -2.05 13.57 13.30
C ARG A 720 -2.99 14.14 12.23
N PRO A 721 -4.18 14.66 12.61
CA PRO A 721 -4.92 15.58 11.76
C PRO A 721 -4.06 16.78 11.33
N LEU A 722 -4.43 17.41 10.21
CA LEU A 722 -3.97 18.76 9.90
C LEU A 722 -4.29 19.70 11.09
N ASN A 723 -3.44 20.68 11.37
CA ASN A 723 -3.74 21.70 12.37
C ASN A 723 -4.52 22.87 11.73
N ASN A 724 -4.95 23.86 12.53
CA ASN A 724 -5.74 25.00 12.02
C ASN A 724 -4.96 25.90 11.04
N GLU A 725 -3.66 26.07 11.22
CA GLU A 725 -2.80 26.86 10.33
C GLU A 725 -2.61 26.15 8.99
N GLU A 726 -2.31 24.84 9.00
CA GLU A 726 -2.24 23.99 7.82
C GLU A 726 -3.57 23.95 7.07
N ARG A 727 -4.71 23.82 7.78
CA ARG A 727 -6.04 23.92 7.18
C ARG A 727 -6.27 25.29 6.53
N GLN A 728 -5.94 26.40 7.18
CA GLN A 728 -6.05 27.74 6.56
C GLN A 728 -5.13 27.91 5.35
N HIS A 729 -3.95 27.28 5.36
CA HIS A 729 -3.05 27.26 4.22
C HIS A 729 -3.52 26.37 3.06
N ILE A 730 -4.31 25.33 3.32
CA ILE A 730 -4.89 24.47 2.28
C ILE A 730 -6.23 25.03 1.78
N ASP A 731 -7.08 25.54 2.67
CA ASP A 731 -8.46 25.90 2.36
C ASP A 731 -8.56 27.12 1.41
N ARG A 732 -9.34 26.97 0.36
CA ARG A 732 -9.71 28.02 -0.61
C ARG A 732 -11.22 28.16 -0.74
N GLN A 733 -11.99 27.51 0.13
CA GLN A 733 -13.42 27.75 0.24
C GLN A 733 -13.66 29.24 0.53
N GLY A 734 -14.72 29.78 -0.06
CA GLY A 734 -14.97 31.22 0.02
C GLY A 734 -14.08 32.12 -0.83
N VAL A 735 -13.07 31.65 -1.59
CA VAL A 735 -12.33 32.53 -2.54
C VAL A 735 -13.27 33.22 -3.54
N CYS A 736 -14.25 32.47 -4.07
CA CYS A 736 -15.31 33.05 -4.90
C CYS A 736 -16.13 34.10 -4.14
N LEU A 737 -16.48 33.83 -2.87
CA LEU A 737 -17.26 34.74 -2.04
C LEU A 737 -16.46 36.01 -1.68
N ALA A 738 -15.16 35.90 -1.41
CA ALA A 738 -14.28 37.03 -1.12
C ALA A 738 -14.25 38.04 -2.29
N CYS A 739 -14.22 37.55 -3.54
CA CYS A 739 -14.36 38.41 -4.70
C CYS A 739 -15.80 38.92 -4.91
N HIS A 740 -16.82 38.08 -4.66
CA HIS A 740 -18.22 38.40 -5.01
C HIS A 740 -19.03 39.15 -3.94
N LYS A 741 -18.61 39.13 -2.67
CA LYS A 741 -19.29 39.83 -1.55
C LYS A 741 -19.46 41.33 -1.81
N GLU A 742 -18.48 41.93 -2.49
CA GLU A 742 -18.41 43.38 -2.78
C GLU A 742 -18.96 43.76 -4.17
N ILE A 743 -19.52 42.81 -4.94
CA ILE A 743 -19.89 43.03 -6.35
C ILE A 743 -21.32 43.58 -6.57
N PRO A 744 -22.37 43.18 -5.82
CA PRO A 744 -23.73 43.70 -6.07
C PRO A 744 -23.92 45.16 -5.66
N ASP A 745 -23.50 45.52 -4.44
CA ASP A 745 -23.79 46.80 -3.78
C ASP A 745 -22.51 47.58 -3.36
N GLY A 746 -21.35 47.17 -3.86
CA GLY A 746 -20.07 47.80 -3.50
C GLY A 746 -19.88 49.22 -4.06
N THR A 747 -18.67 49.76 -3.81
CA THR A 747 -18.23 51.12 -4.16
C THR A 747 -18.73 51.66 -5.52
N LEU A 748 -18.85 52.98 -5.64
CA LEU A 748 -19.24 53.66 -6.90
C LEU A 748 -18.51 53.13 -8.15
N ALA A 749 -17.22 52.80 -8.01
CA ALA A 749 -16.41 52.23 -9.08
C ALA A 749 -16.85 50.79 -9.48
N THR A 750 -17.05 49.90 -8.51
CA THR A 750 -17.48 48.52 -8.78
C THR A 750 -18.93 48.47 -9.28
N GLY A 751 -19.83 49.27 -8.71
CA GLY A 751 -21.21 49.40 -9.18
C GLY A 751 -21.30 49.94 -10.62
N PHE A 752 -20.52 50.97 -10.97
CA PHE A 752 -20.45 51.50 -12.34
C PHE A 752 -19.91 50.45 -13.33
N LEU A 753 -18.82 49.76 -12.98
CA LEU A 753 -18.25 48.71 -13.83
C LEU A 753 -19.22 47.55 -14.05
N HIS A 754 -19.94 47.11 -13.02
CA HIS A 754 -20.97 46.08 -13.14
C HIS A 754 -22.12 46.53 -14.05
N HIS A 755 -22.59 47.77 -13.88
CA HIS A 755 -23.65 48.35 -14.73
C HIS A 755 -23.21 48.39 -16.20
N VAL A 756 -22.03 48.93 -16.50
CA VAL A 756 -21.47 48.96 -17.87
C VAL A 756 -21.33 47.55 -18.43
N ALA A 757 -20.77 46.60 -17.67
CA ALA A 757 -20.60 45.21 -18.14
C ALA A 757 -21.93 44.51 -18.43
N LYS A 758 -22.98 44.78 -17.63
CA LYS A 758 -24.33 44.26 -17.81
C LYS A 758 -24.97 44.79 -19.10
N TYR A 759 -25.01 46.10 -19.30
CA TYR A 759 -25.66 46.71 -20.46
C TYR A 759 -24.86 46.60 -21.76
N ALA A 760 -23.52 46.49 -21.69
CA ALA A 760 -22.66 46.20 -22.84
C ALA A 760 -22.61 44.70 -23.21
N GLY A 761 -23.32 43.83 -22.46
CA GLY A 761 -23.32 42.38 -22.70
C GLY A 761 -21.96 41.68 -22.42
N GLN A 762 -21.06 42.33 -21.70
CA GLN A 762 -19.68 41.88 -21.44
C GLN A 762 -19.53 40.99 -20.20
N LEU A 763 -20.60 40.73 -19.45
CA LEU A 763 -20.60 39.79 -18.33
C LEU A 763 -20.04 38.40 -18.77
N PRO A 764 -19.12 37.80 -18.00
CA PRO A 764 -18.46 36.55 -18.38
C PRO A 764 -19.44 35.37 -18.33
N LYS A 765 -19.87 34.90 -19.52
CA LYS A 765 -20.81 33.76 -19.68
C LYS A 765 -20.13 32.38 -19.65
N THR A 766 -18.82 32.30 -19.45
CA THR A 766 -18.04 31.04 -19.45
C THR A 766 -16.86 31.12 -18.48
N PRO A 767 -16.38 29.99 -17.92
CA PRO A 767 -15.20 29.98 -17.03
C PRO A 767 -13.98 30.64 -17.67
N LYS A 768 -13.70 30.37 -18.95
CA LYS A 768 -12.57 30.99 -19.68
C LYS A 768 -12.65 32.52 -19.72
N LYS A 769 -13.85 33.11 -19.88
CA LYS A 769 -14.05 34.57 -19.83
C LYS A 769 -13.89 35.10 -18.42
N HIS A 770 -14.39 34.37 -17.42
CA HIS A 770 -14.25 34.73 -16.00
C HIS A 770 -12.77 34.74 -15.58
N ASN A 771 -12.04 33.66 -15.85
CA ASN A 771 -10.62 33.53 -15.52
C ASN A 771 -9.76 34.56 -16.26
N SER A 772 -10.07 34.89 -17.52
CA SER A 772 -9.39 35.97 -18.25
C SER A 772 -9.62 37.35 -17.62
N MET A 773 -10.79 37.60 -17.04
CA MET A 773 -11.07 38.83 -16.29
C MET A 773 -10.26 38.89 -15.00
N ILE A 774 -10.24 37.81 -14.20
CA ILE A 774 -9.43 37.70 -12.98
C ILE A 774 -7.95 37.92 -13.31
N HIS A 775 -7.41 37.23 -14.33
CA HIS A 775 -6.01 37.39 -14.75
C HIS A 775 -5.65 38.85 -15.09
N LYS A 776 -6.52 39.56 -15.82
CA LYS A 776 -6.30 40.99 -16.11
C LYS A 776 -6.29 41.85 -14.85
N ILE A 777 -7.21 41.61 -13.91
CA ILE A 777 -7.28 42.32 -12.63
C ILE A 777 -5.99 42.08 -11.83
N LEU A 778 -5.54 40.83 -11.71
CA LEU A 778 -4.30 40.46 -11.04
C LEU A 778 -3.07 41.13 -11.68
N MET A 779 -2.96 41.11 -13.01
CA MET A 779 -1.85 41.77 -13.71
C MET A 779 -1.85 43.30 -13.50
N ILE A 780 -3.01 43.95 -13.58
CA ILE A 780 -3.13 45.39 -13.34
C ILE A 780 -2.77 45.73 -11.89
N ALA A 781 -3.24 44.93 -10.92
CA ALA A 781 -2.92 45.12 -9.51
C ALA A 781 -1.42 44.93 -9.22
N ALA A 782 -0.80 43.86 -9.74
CA ALA A 782 0.62 43.57 -9.56
C ALA A 782 1.51 44.67 -10.17
N TRP A 783 1.24 45.09 -11.41
CA TRP A 783 1.96 46.21 -12.03
C TRP A 783 1.71 47.53 -11.30
N GLY A 784 0.50 47.78 -10.80
CA GLY A 784 0.18 48.96 -10.00
C GLY A 784 0.96 49.01 -8.68
N GLN A 785 1.03 47.89 -7.96
CA GLN A 785 1.84 47.76 -6.73
C GLN A 785 3.33 47.97 -7.02
N LEU A 786 3.88 47.30 -8.04
CA LEU A 786 5.29 47.45 -8.44
C LEU A 786 5.61 48.90 -8.81
N LEU A 787 4.79 49.55 -9.64
CA LEU A 787 4.93 50.96 -10.00
C LEU A 787 4.86 51.87 -8.77
N THR A 788 3.98 51.58 -7.80
CA THR A 788 3.87 52.37 -6.56
C THR A 788 5.13 52.24 -5.70
N VAL A 789 5.69 51.05 -5.55
CA VAL A 789 6.95 50.83 -4.84
C VAL A 789 8.11 51.53 -5.57
N VAL A 790 8.27 51.30 -6.88
CA VAL A 790 9.37 51.89 -7.67
C VAL A 790 9.30 53.42 -7.67
N THR A 791 8.13 54.01 -7.95
CA THR A 791 7.97 55.47 -7.95
C THR A 791 8.11 56.06 -6.55
N GLY A 792 7.61 55.39 -5.50
CA GLY A 792 7.79 55.78 -4.11
C GLY A 792 9.27 55.77 -3.68
N THR A 793 10.02 54.74 -4.03
CA THR A 793 11.48 54.65 -3.76
C THR A 793 12.25 55.73 -4.51
N LEU A 794 11.94 55.96 -5.79
CA LEU A 794 12.57 57.03 -6.59
C LEU A 794 12.24 58.43 -6.04
N ALA A 795 11.00 58.68 -5.62
CA ALA A 795 10.59 59.92 -4.98
C ALA A 795 11.29 60.12 -3.62
N GLY A 796 11.40 59.06 -2.80
CA GLY A 796 12.15 59.06 -1.55
C GLY A 796 13.63 59.42 -1.76
N LEU A 797 14.30 58.76 -2.71
CA LEU A 797 15.68 59.06 -3.11
C LEU A 797 15.83 60.50 -3.60
N ALA A 798 14.91 61.00 -4.43
CA ALA A 798 14.92 62.39 -4.90
C ALA A 798 14.77 63.39 -3.75
N CYS A 799 13.87 63.13 -2.80
CA CYS A 799 13.71 63.92 -1.57
C CYS A 799 14.96 63.89 -0.68
N CYS A 800 15.61 62.73 -0.52
CA CYS A 800 16.89 62.64 0.21
C CYS A 800 17.99 63.45 -0.48
N VAL A 801 18.16 63.34 -1.80
CA VAL A 801 19.15 64.12 -2.58
C VAL A 801 18.86 65.62 -2.49
N TRP A 802 17.59 66.02 -2.53
CA TRP A 802 17.15 67.41 -2.37
C TRP A 802 17.45 67.94 -0.96
N PHE A 803 17.14 67.16 0.08
CA PHE A 803 17.44 67.48 1.48
C PHE A 803 18.96 67.61 1.74
N PHE A 804 19.78 66.69 1.23
CA PHE A 804 21.24 66.79 1.31
C PHE A 804 21.80 67.99 0.55
N ARG A 805 21.22 68.36 -0.62
CA ARG A 805 21.57 69.61 -1.33
C ARG A 805 21.22 70.85 -0.51
N ILE A 806 20.07 70.89 0.15
CA ILE A 806 19.69 71.99 1.05
C ILE A 806 20.62 72.05 2.27
N ARG A 807 20.96 70.92 2.88
CA ARG A 807 21.87 70.86 4.03
C ARG A 807 23.29 71.32 3.67
N ARG A 808 23.82 70.93 2.49
CA ARG A 808 25.09 71.48 1.96
C ARG A 808 25.01 72.98 1.71
N ARG A 809 23.91 73.50 1.14
CA ARG A 809 23.72 74.96 0.95
C ARG A 809 23.64 75.73 2.27
N ARG A 810 23.09 75.14 3.35
CA ARG A 810 23.04 75.79 4.69
C ARG A 810 24.39 75.82 5.42
N HIS A 811 25.31 74.88 5.16
CA HIS A 811 26.68 74.91 5.69
C HIS A 811 27.70 75.65 4.79
N GLY A 812 27.29 76.13 3.62
CA GLY A 812 28.16 76.80 2.64
C GLY A 812 28.18 78.32 2.69
N ARG A 813 27.53 78.97 3.68
CA ARG A 813 27.66 80.43 3.87
C ARG A 813 28.85 80.74 4.79
N PRO A 814 29.90 81.43 4.33
CA PRO A 814 30.88 82.01 5.24
C PRO A 814 30.19 83.06 6.13
N ARG A 815 30.69 83.22 7.36
CA ARG A 815 30.35 84.39 8.18
C ARG A 815 31.09 85.59 7.61
N GLU A 816 30.41 86.46 6.89
CA GLU A 816 30.93 87.79 6.60
C GLU A 816 30.90 88.62 7.89
N ASN A 817 32.05 89.20 8.23
CA ASN A 817 32.14 90.20 9.29
C ASN A 817 31.55 91.52 8.77
N VAL A 818 30.70 92.15 9.58
CA VAL A 818 30.34 93.56 9.37
C VAL A 818 31.21 94.42 10.28
N ALA A 819 32.06 95.21 9.65
CA ALA A 819 32.33 96.60 10.02
C ALA A 819 31.80 97.47 8.87
#